data_AF-A0A7K9ETE3-F1
#
_entry.id   AF-A0A7K9ETE3-F1
#
_cell.length_a   1.000
_cell.length_b   1.000
_cell.length_c   1.000
_cell.angle_alpha   90.00
_cell.angle_beta   90.00
_cell.angle_gamma   90.00
#
_symmetry.space_group_name_H-M   'P 1'
#
loop_
_entity.id
_entity.type
_entity.pdbx_description
1 polymer ?
#
loop_
_entity_poly.entity_id
_entity_poly.type
_entity_poly.pdbx_seq_one_letter_code
_entity_poly.pdbx_strand_id
1 'polypeptide(L)'
;HGALLEMAVHMAAVLLCGQSPVLQPLRNLAFHPHTMEVKTSNSGGSSAHGRFHPCPNGHPCAVGECGLPMEKSHCLDCGAQVGGEQHKLLHGFQELRSNEDRTQTGHVLGSVQHRRTMGVSERAMTPAVSSLIRLLTHLAMLLGATKDPQSLQKIIKPPVRDSMSFLQEHIQEDLAQLTKILGKSVDETINILHLILSSLLEDPQQRPGQWPVRFDDVLSTKEKRNKWEEIVAATIVVPELQDLDKKLLQLNRQIQEDERISSNPIVKIVYGDPAAFLSQLPKDSHIHHSKMWSCRKRISVENLGHVVQQKNAKDTVPLLWKFLQKEPELRLVKFLPEILALQRDLVRQFQNTADIRSCSIRDFLKEPLSDVMRDLFQRRVNVFLSVWNKLRSSLDTNGEIKLPKGYCEADLTLDSKFEVLLPRRRGLGLCSTALTSYLISLHNDFIRSVNKHTKEDDQYLVSPSEVSDLHLISYEVERDLIPLILSNCQYSMEKGGETLQDFDLERIQQQVISKFLQGKPLITLTGIPTLVYRQDRNYEQLFSDVRSKLHQSALPPSVMNTISGELQSYSDVCDALSVAEITLGFLAMAGEDAEMLLTDYVVNVLQMGDQTNPHVLQALRRCHLKHNIALWQLLSTHKSEQLLRLKRDPFVDISADYKAELSPEIAKLLDTYLVHARLETFLQELHEMIILKLRRVQAGDVFRPTWSLKESLLPYLEEKDSELAPELQELFPHQISLSHATATWKAAARFKRERRE
;
A
#
# COMPACT_ATOMS: atom_id res chain seq x y z
N HIS A 1 -30.85 12.11 -17.73
CA HIS A 1 -30.58 11.99 -19.17
C HIS A 1 -30.68 13.34 -19.89
N GLY A 2 -31.77 14.11 -19.75
CA GLY A 2 -31.90 15.46 -20.35
C GLY A 2 -30.76 16.42 -19.97
N ALA A 3 -30.54 16.65 -18.67
CA ALA A 3 -29.45 17.53 -18.22
C ALA A 3 -28.06 17.14 -18.74
N LEU A 4 -27.75 15.84 -18.80
CA LEU A 4 -26.48 15.35 -19.36
C LEU A 4 -26.31 15.76 -20.83
N LEU A 5 -27.39 15.64 -21.62
CA LEU A 5 -27.38 16.04 -23.02
C LEU A 5 -27.15 17.55 -23.14
N GLU A 6 -27.84 18.36 -22.34
CA GLU A 6 -27.66 19.82 -22.32
C GLU A 6 -26.22 20.21 -21.99
N MET A 7 -25.62 19.60 -20.96
CA MET A 7 -24.22 19.83 -20.59
C MET A 7 -23.25 19.40 -21.70
N ALA A 8 -23.48 18.25 -22.33
CA ALA A 8 -22.65 17.76 -23.44
C ALA A 8 -22.76 18.64 -24.69
N VAL A 9 -23.97 19.11 -25.02
CA VAL A 9 -24.21 20.03 -26.15
C VAL A 9 -23.56 21.38 -25.88
N HIS A 10 -23.71 21.92 -24.67
CA HIS A 10 -23.05 23.17 -24.29
C HIS A 10 -21.53 23.05 -24.34
N MET A 11 -20.97 21.95 -23.82
CA MET A 11 -19.54 21.65 -23.92
C MET A 11 -19.07 21.57 -25.38
N ALA A 12 -19.80 20.88 -26.25
CA ALA A 12 -19.47 20.80 -27.66
C ALA A 12 -19.48 22.17 -28.34
N ALA A 13 -20.47 23.01 -28.04
CA ALA A 13 -20.55 24.38 -28.55
C ALA A 13 -19.35 25.23 -28.09
N VAL A 14 -19.00 25.18 -26.80
CA VAL A 14 -17.83 25.89 -26.26
C VAL A 14 -16.54 25.42 -26.90
N LEU A 15 -16.33 24.12 -27.05
CA LEU A 15 -15.12 23.57 -27.68
C LEU A 15 -15.01 23.95 -29.16
N LEU A 16 -16.12 24.00 -29.90
CA LEU A 16 -16.14 24.38 -31.31
C LEU A 16 -15.99 25.90 -31.53
N CYS A 17 -16.60 26.71 -30.68
CA CYS A 17 -16.67 28.17 -30.87
C CYS A 17 -15.56 28.95 -30.16
N GLY A 18 -15.02 28.43 -29.05
CA GLY A 18 -13.94 29.11 -28.32
C GLY A 18 -12.67 29.23 -29.16
N GLN A 19 -11.77 30.15 -28.82
CA GLN A 19 -10.47 30.28 -29.50
C GLN A 19 -9.28 30.14 -28.54
N SER A 20 -9.54 29.96 -27.25
CA SER A 20 -8.49 29.86 -26.23
C SER A 20 -7.64 28.57 -26.39
N PRO A 21 -6.30 28.66 -26.29
CA PRO A 21 -5.42 27.50 -26.30
C PRO A 21 -5.64 26.56 -25.11
N VAL A 22 -6.22 27.06 -24.01
CA VAL A 22 -6.56 26.25 -22.82
C VAL A 22 -7.58 25.15 -23.13
N LEU A 23 -8.39 25.34 -24.18
CA LEU A 23 -9.40 24.36 -24.62
C LEU A 23 -8.80 23.21 -25.44
N GLN A 24 -7.57 23.35 -25.95
CA GLN A 24 -7.02 22.42 -26.93
C GLN A 24 -6.92 20.96 -26.43
N PRO A 25 -6.48 20.68 -25.18
CA PRO A 25 -6.51 19.31 -24.64
C PRO A 25 -7.92 18.71 -24.58
N LEU A 26 -8.92 19.51 -24.22
CA LEU A 26 -10.33 19.06 -24.16
C LEU A 26 -10.92 18.86 -25.56
N ARG A 27 -10.53 19.68 -26.54
CA ARG A 27 -10.88 19.45 -27.96
C ARG A 27 -10.32 18.16 -28.48
N ASN A 28 -9.07 17.86 -28.15
CA ASN A 28 -8.43 16.63 -28.57
C ASN A 28 -9.16 15.42 -27.96
N LEU A 29 -9.53 15.47 -26.67
CA LEU A 29 -10.36 14.43 -26.04
C LEU A 29 -11.76 14.29 -26.67
N ALA A 30 -12.37 15.38 -27.13
CA ALA A 30 -13.73 15.38 -27.67
C ALA A 30 -13.82 15.04 -29.17
N PHE A 31 -12.85 15.48 -29.97
CA PHE A 31 -12.93 15.44 -31.44
C PHE A 31 -11.77 14.68 -32.11
N HIS A 32 -10.63 14.53 -31.44
CA HIS A 32 -9.46 13.81 -31.99
C HIS A 32 -8.83 12.85 -30.97
N PRO A 33 -9.58 11.90 -30.38
CA PRO A 33 -9.11 11.22 -29.18
C PRO A 33 -7.88 10.33 -29.39
N HIS A 34 -7.66 9.84 -30.61
CA HIS A 34 -6.43 9.13 -31.01
C HIS A 34 -5.14 9.94 -30.74
N THR A 35 -5.20 11.28 -30.76
CA THR A 35 -4.03 12.14 -30.45
C THR A 35 -3.69 12.18 -28.96
N MET A 36 -4.65 11.83 -28.10
CA MET A 36 -4.51 11.77 -26.65
C MET A 36 -4.09 10.39 -26.15
N GLU A 37 -3.83 9.43 -27.05
CA GLU A 37 -3.22 8.14 -26.71
C GLU A 37 -1.77 8.37 -26.26
N VAL A 38 -1.53 8.30 -24.94
CA VAL A 38 -0.19 8.57 -24.38
C VAL A 38 0.78 7.43 -24.73
N LYS A 39 1.81 7.74 -25.53
CA LYS A 39 3.02 6.91 -25.68
C LYS A 39 3.88 7.10 -24.43
N THR A 40 4.10 6.01 -23.70
CA THR A 40 4.84 5.98 -22.42
C THR A 40 6.16 6.75 -22.51
N SER A 41 6.27 7.84 -21.74
CA SER A 41 7.52 8.55 -21.49
C SER A 41 7.68 8.75 -19.98
N ASN A 42 8.81 8.28 -19.45
CA ASN A 42 9.16 8.35 -18.02
C ASN A 42 9.55 9.79 -17.65
N SER A 43 8.93 10.37 -16.63
CA SER A 43 9.48 11.55 -15.93
C SER A 43 8.99 11.60 -14.49
N GLY A 44 9.94 11.80 -13.57
CA GLY A 44 9.76 11.71 -12.11
C GLY A 44 9.67 13.07 -11.41
N GLY A 45 8.99 13.10 -10.26
CA GLY A 45 8.85 14.29 -9.42
C GLY A 45 8.08 14.04 -8.12
N SER A 46 8.59 14.63 -7.03
CA SER A 46 8.62 14.20 -5.61
C SER A 46 7.62 14.83 -4.62
N SER A 47 7.33 14.13 -3.51
CA SER A 47 7.21 14.66 -2.13
C SER A 47 7.28 13.55 -1.08
N ALA A 48 7.84 13.88 0.09
CA ALA A 48 8.25 12.97 1.15
C ALA A 48 7.21 12.87 2.28
N HIS A 49 7.11 11.71 2.93
CA HIS A 49 7.04 11.47 4.39
C HIS A 49 7.18 9.96 4.66
N GLY A 50 7.93 9.59 5.71
CA GLY A 50 8.20 8.20 6.13
C GLY A 50 9.04 7.37 5.15
N ARG A 51 10.25 6.95 5.54
CA ARG A 51 11.14 6.18 4.64
C ARG A 51 11.42 4.80 5.21
N PHE A 52 10.97 3.77 4.50
CA PHE A 52 11.46 2.41 4.69
C PHE A 52 12.76 2.24 3.91
N HIS A 53 13.77 1.76 4.61
CA HIS A 53 15.05 1.43 4.02
C HIS A 53 15.18 -0.09 4.01
N PRO A 54 15.50 -0.71 2.86
CA PRO A 54 15.86 -2.11 2.87
C PRO A 54 17.13 -2.28 3.73
N CYS A 55 17.10 -3.24 4.65
CA CYS A 55 18.33 -3.76 5.23
C CYS A 55 19.24 -4.32 4.12
N PRO A 56 20.52 -4.62 4.40
CA PRO A 56 21.41 -5.28 3.43
C PRO A 56 20.86 -6.58 2.82
N ASN A 57 19.85 -7.19 3.48
CA ASN A 57 19.19 -8.41 3.03
C ASN A 57 17.80 -8.17 2.40
N GLY A 58 17.43 -6.91 2.09
CA GLY A 58 16.22 -6.55 1.36
C GLY A 58 14.94 -6.40 2.19
N HIS A 59 14.97 -6.69 3.51
CA HIS A 59 13.80 -6.50 4.37
C HIS A 59 13.51 -5.02 4.64
N PRO A 60 12.26 -4.57 4.49
CA PRO A 60 11.88 -3.18 4.75
C PRO A 60 12.00 -2.88 6.25
N CYS A 61 12.96 -2.01 6.59
CA CYS A 61 13.17 -1.52 7.94
C CYS A 61 12.62 -0.10 8.04
N ALA A 62 11.77 0.12 9.04
CA ALA A 62 11.24 1.44 9.30
C ALA A 62 12.35 2.34 9.87
N VAL A 63 12.57 3.49 9.25
CA VAL A 63 13.42 4.55 9.80
C VAL A 63 12.50 5.68 10.27
N GLY A 64 12.82 6.26 11.42
CA GLY A 64 12.03 7.31 12.06
C GLY A 64 11.89 8.60 11.25
N GLU A 65 11.40 9.65 11.92
CA GLU A 65 10.62 10.75 11.32
C GLU A 65 11.32 11.61 10.26
N CYS A 66 12.65 11.72 10.30
CA CYS A 66 13.41 12.46 9.29
C CYS A 66 13.75 11.62 8.03
N GLY A 67 13.38 10.33 8.01
CA GLY A 67 13.69 9.40 6.93
C GLY A 67 15.19 9.11 6.79
N LEU A 68 15.97 9.41 7.82
CA LEU A 68 17.39 9.08 7.94
C LEU A 68 17.65 8.55 9.35
N PRO A 69 18.49 7.52 9.51
CA PRO A 69 18.67 6.91 10.81
C PRO A 69 19.55 7.77 11.73
N MET A 70 19.11 7.89 12.99
CA MET A 70 19.84 8.56 14.06
C MET A 70 20.49 7.61 15.05
N GLU A 71 20.02 6.36 15.08
CA GLU A 71 20.54 5.29 15.93
C GLU A 71 20.81 4.03 15.10
N LYS A 72 21.80 3.24 15.55
CA LYS A 72 22.06 1.90 15.01
C LYS A 72 21.10 0.92 15.66
N SER A 73 20.53 0.03 14.87
CA SER A 73 19.62 -1.02 15.32
C SER A 73 19.86 -2.30 14.52
N HIS A 74 19.05 -3.33 14.78
CA HIS A 74 19.10 -4.59 14.06
C HIS A 74 17.79 -4.80 13.32
N CYS A 75 17.88 -5.29 12.09
CA CYS A 75 16.71 -5.65 11.32
C CYS A 75 15.93 -6.73 12.06
N LEU A 76 14.62 -6.50 12.26
CA LEU A 76 13.76 -7.44 12.97
C LEU A 76 13.63 -8.81 12.27
N ASP A 77 13.91 -8.87 10.97
CA ASP A 77 13.78 -10.08 10.16
C ASP A 77 15.10 -10.85 10.01
N CYS A 78 16.21 -10.14 9.81
CA CYS A 78 17.50 -10.77 9.49
C CYS A 78 18.63 -10.48 10.47
N GLY A 79 18.39 -9.69 11.52
CA GLY A 79 19.38 -9.28 12.49
C GLY A 79 20.52 -8.41 11.96
N ALA A 80 20.56 -8.13 10.64
CA ALA A 80 21.60 -7.28 10.07
C ALA A 80 21.59 -5.90 10.72
N GLN A 81 22.77 -5.30 10.89
CA GLN A 81 22.86 -3.92 11.34
C GLN A 81 22.14 -3.02 10.34
N VAL A 82 21.19 -2.26 10.86
CA VAL A 82 20.39 -1.27 10.13
C VAL A 82 20.44 0.04 10.86
N GLY A 83 20.06 1.11 10.18
CA GLY A 83 20.12 2.44 10.75
C GLY A 83 21.47 3.11 10.50
N GLY A 84 21.96 3.86 11.48
CA GLY A 84 23.04 4.82 11.28
C GLY A 84 23.13 5.86 12.39
N GLU A 85 24.18 6.67 12.39
CA GLU A 85 24.40 7.73 13.39
C GLU A 85 24.44 9.09 12.70
N GLN A 86 23.86 10.12 13.32
CA GLN A 86 23.89 11.50 12.81
C GLN A 86 23.39 11.61 11.35
N HIS A 87 22.29 10.93 11.01
CA HIS A 87 21.74 10.86 9.65
C HIS A 87 22.65 10.20 8.60
N LYS A 88 23.74 9.53 9.00
CA LYS A 88 24.59 8.75 8.10
C LYS A 88 24.21 7.27 8.15
N LEU A 89 23.78 6.73 7.01
CA LEU A 89 23.42 5.33 6.83
C LEU A 89 24.63 4.42 7.08
N LEU A 90 24.41 3.28 7.73
CA LEU A 90 25.37 2.18 7.78
C LEU A 90 25.63 1.59 6.38
N HIS A 91 26.82 1.02 6.18
CA HIS A 91 27.19 0.39 4.91
C HIS A 91 26.22 -0.75 4.55
N GLY A 92 25.63 -0.71 3.35
CA GLY A 92 24.61 -1.66 2.89
C GLY A 92 23.16 -1.30 3.26
N PHE A 93 22.94 -0.30 4.13
CA PHE A 93 21.61 0.25 4.40
C PHE A 93 21.31 1.37 3.40
N GLN A 94 20.60 1.04 2.32
CA GLN A 94 20.42 1.96 1.21
C GLN A 94 19.12 2.77 1.34
N GLU A 95 19.17 4.03 0.91
CA GLU A 95 17.98 4.83 0.66
C GLU A 95 17.28 4.28 -0.58
N LEU A 96 16.01 3.87 -0.44
CA LEU A 96 15.18 3.57 -1.59
C LEU A 96 14.86 4.89 -2.31
N ARG A 97 15.75 5.32 -3.22
CA ARG A 97 15.55 6.53 -4.04
C ARG A 97 14.47 6.29 -5.09
N SER A 98 13.21 6.25 -4.66
CA SER A 98 12.06 6.20 -5.57
C SER A 98 11.51 7.62 -5.77
N ASN A 99 12.27 8.48 -6.44
CA ASN A 99 11.73 9.73 -7.01
C ASN A 99 11.02 9.49 -8.37
N GLU A 100 10.72 8.24 -8.72
CA GLU A 100 9.96 7.89 -9.91
C GLU A 100 8.49 8.23 -9.70
N ASP A 101 7.89 8.92 -10.67
CA ASP A 101 6.46 9.17 -10.68
C ASP A 101 5.70 7.85 -10.79
N ARG A 102 5.01 7.47 -9.71
CA ARG A 102 4.23 6.24 -9.62
C ARG A 102 2.86 6.38 -10.29
N THR A 103 2.53 7.56 -10.84
CA THR A 103 1.22 7.81 -11.45
C THR A 103 1.10 7.14 -12.83
N GLN A 104 -0.04 6.50 -13.07
CA GLN A 104 -0.32 5.82 -14.33
C GLN A 104 -0.95 6.79 -15.35
N THR A 105 -0.57 6.67 -16.62
CA THR A 105 -1.15 7.46 -17.73
C THR A 105 -2.49 6.91 -18.22
N GLY A 106 -3.37 7.81 -18.68
CA GLY A 106 -4.73 7.50 -19.12
C GLY A 106 -5.78 7.85 -18.05
N HIS A 107 -7.01 7.39 -18.25
CA HIS A 107 -8.09 7.48 -17.25
C HIS A 107 -8.05 6.24 -16.36
N VAL A 108 -7.69 6.40 -15.09
CA VAL A 108 -7.32 5.28 -14.19
C VAL A 108 -8.26 5.14 -12.99
N LEU A 109 -9.49 5.68 -13.09
CA LEU A 109 -10.38 5.79 -11.93
C LEU A 109 -11.14 4.50 -11.59
N GLY A 110 -11.04 3.45 -12.41
CA GLY A 110 -11.81 2.22 -12.17
C GLY A 110 -13.32 2.46 -12.23
N SER A 111 -14.11 1.60 -11.58
CA SER A 111 -15.56 1.74 -11.51
C SER A 111 -16.00 2.86 -10.56
N VAL A 112 -17.19 3.42 -10.77
CA VAL A 112 -17.78 4.46 -9.91
C VAL A 112 -17.97 4.01 -8.46
N GLN A 113 -18.24 2.72 -8.23
CA GLN A 113 -18.39 2.16 -6.88
C GLN A 113 -17.11 2.33 -6.06
N HIS A 114 -15.94 2.18 -6.70
CA HIS A 114 -14.64 2.41 -6.08
C HIS A 114 -14.42 3.89 -5.72
N ARG A 115 -14.88 4.81 -6.57
CA ARG A 115 -14.78 6.25 -6.32
C ARG A 115 -15.60 6.76 -5.14
N ARG A 116 -16.73 6.11 -4.82
CA ARG A 116 -17.54 6.45 -3.64
C ARG A 116 -16.82 6.19 -2.33
N THR A 117 -15.82 5.30 -2.36
CA THR A 117 -15.01 4.90 -1.21
C THR A 117 -13.65 5.58 -1.14
N MET A 118 -13.17 6.20 -2.23
CA MET A 118 -11.90 6.92 -2.27
C MET A 118 -12.02 8.31 -1.66
N GLY A 119 -11.07 8.65 -0.77
CA GLY A 119 -10.89 10.01 -0.25
C GLY A 119 -10.47 11.02 -1.32
N VAL A 120 -10.47 12.30 -0.94
CA VAL A 120 -10.17 13.44 -1.82
C VAL A 120 -8.78 13.27 -2.48
N SER A 121 -8.71 13.51 -3.79
CA SER A 121 -7.45 13.50 -4.56
C SER A 121 -6.45 14.50 -4.00
N GLU A 122 -5.20 14.09 -3.79
CA GLU A 122 -4.06 14.94 -3.37
C GLU A 122 -3.57 15.89 -4.48
N ARG A 123 -4.47 16.40 -5.31
CA ARG A 123 -4.12 17.52 -6.19
C ARG A 123 -3.95 18.76 -5.32
N ALA A 124 -3.02 19.63 -5.68
CA ALA A 124 -2.79 20.91 -4.99
C ALA A 124 -3.98 21.91 -5.09
N MET A 125 -5.15 21.44 -5.52
CA MET A 125 -6.37 22.21 -5.79
C MET A 125 -7.49 21.81 -4.83
N THR A 126 -8.53 22.63 -4.75
CA THR A 126 -9.69 22.33 -3.90
C THR A 126 -10.49 21.14 -4.44
N PRO A 127 -11.22 20.39 -3.59
CA PRO A 127 -12.11 19.32 -4.03
C PRO A 127 -13.14 19.80 -5.05
N ALA A 128 -13.70 21.00 -4.86
CA ALA A 128 -14.65 21.60 -5.79
C ALA A 128 -14.01 21.85 -7.17
N VAL A 129 -12.85 22.51 -7.20
CA VAL A 129 -12.10 22.80 -8.44
C VAL A 129 -11.69 21.51 -9.14
N SER A 130 -11.14 20.54 -8.40
CA SER A 130 -10.74 19.25 -8.97
C SER A 130 -11.94 18.47 -9.51
N SER A 131 -13.10 18.56 -8.88
CA SER A 131 -14.32 17.88 -9.33
C SER A 131 -14.88 18.54 -10.59
N LEU A 132 -14.84 19.87 -10.67
CA LEU A 132 -15.25 20.64 -11.86
C LEU A 132 -14.32 20.38 -13.05
N ILE A 133 -13.00 20.40 -12.86
CA ILE A 133 -12.05 20.05 -13.92
C ILE A 133 -12.27 18.61 -14.40
N ARG A 134 -12.45 17.66 -13.48
CA ARG A 134 -12.73 16.26 -13.81
C ARG A 134 -14.05 16.11 -14.58
N LEU A 135 -15.09 16.85 -14.20
CA LEU A 135 -16.38 16.87 -14.88
C LEU A 135 -16.25 17.40 -16.32
N LEU A 136 -15.48 18.50 -16.52
CA LEU A 136 -15.16 19.01 -17.86
C LEU A 136 -14.39 17.97 -18.70
N THR A 137 -13.42 17.29 -18.10
CA THR A 137 -12.67 16.20 -18.77
C THR A 137 -13.58 15.04 -19.15
N HIS A 138 -14.46 14.58 -18.25
CA HIS A 138 -15.39 13.49 -18.55
C HIS A 138 -16.43 13.88 -19.61
N LEU A 139 -16.92 15.13 -19.62
CA LEU A 139 -17.81 15.62 -20.67
C LEU A 139 -17.10 15.64 -22.04
N ALA A 140 -15.84 16.09 -22.10
CA ALA A 140 -15.05 16.03 -23.32
C ALA A 140 -14.81 14.57 -23.77
N MET A 141 -14.45 13.67 -22.85
CA MET A 141 -14.29 12.25 -23.14
C MET A 141 -15.60 11.59 -23.61
N LEU A 142 -16.75 12.01 -23.05
CA LEU A 142 -18.06 11.49 -23.46
C LEU A 142 -18.34 11.86 -24.92
N LEU A 143 -18.09 13.13 -25.30
CA LEU A 143 -18.16 13.57 -26.69
C LEU A 143 -17.21 12.75 -27.59
N GLY A 144 -15.98 12.52 -27.13
CA GLY A 144 -15.00 11.67 -27.82
C GLY A 144 -15.48 10.24 -28.00
N ALA A 145 -16.10 9.64 -26.98
CA ALA A 145 -16.64 8.29 -27.04
C ALA A 145 -17.81 8.16 -28.04
N THR A 146 -18.56 9.25 -28.29
CA THR A 146 -19.58 9.25 -29.37
C THR A 146 -19.00 9.28 -30.77
N LYS A 147 -17.75 9.78 -30.93
CA LYS A 147 -17.09 9.95 -32.23
C LYS A 147 -16.13 8.81 -32.56
N ASP A 148 -15.26 8.47 -31.62
CA ASP A 148 -14.20 7.46 -31.75
C ASP A 148 -14.09 6.63 -30.46
N PRO A 149 -15.00 5.65 -30.27
CA PRO A 149 -15.02 4.83 -29.06
C PRO A 149 -13.77 3.95 -28.91
N GLN A 150 -13.10 3.57 -30.01
CA GLN A 150 -11.94 2.68 -29.99
C GLN A 150 -10.72 3.37 -29.37
N SER A 151 -10.46 4.62 -29.74
CA SER A 151 -9.37 5.40 -29.13
C SER A 151 -9.64 5.66 -27.64
N LEU A 152 -10.90 5.96 -27.26
CA LEU A 152 -11.27 6.14 -25.85
C LEU A 152 -11.10 4.86 -25.02
N GLN A 153 -11.43 3.70 -25.57
CA GLN A 153 -11.22 2.41 -24.88
C GLN A 153 -9.76 2.15 -24.52
N LYS A 154 -8.79 2.67 -25.31
CA LYS A 154 -7.36 2.56 -25.00
C LYS A 154 -6.91 3.58 -23.95
N ILE A 155 -7.59 4.72 -23.86
CA ILE A 155 -7.32 5.76 -22.85
C ILE A 155 -7.83 5.31 -21.47
N ILE A 156 -8.97 4.61 -21.42
CA ILE A 156 -9.61 4.14 -20.17
C ILE A 156 -8.95 2.86 -19.65
N LYS A 157 -8.59 2.87 -18.36
CA LYS A 157 -7.96 1.77 -17.63
C LYS A 157 -8.68 1.58 -16.28
N PRO A 158 -9.14 0.36 -15.93
CA PRO A 158 -9.07 -0.87 -16.72
C PRO A 158 -9.97 -0.81 -17.97
N PRO A 159 -9.76 -1.70 -18.97
CA PRO A 159 -10.55 -1.70 -20.20
C PRO A 159 -12.04 -1.92 -19.90
N VAL A 160 -12.90 -1.11 -20.51
CA VAL A 160 -14.35 -1.18 -20.35
C VAL A 160 -15.04 -1.60 -21.65
N ARG A 161 -16.13 -2.34 -21.53
CA ARG A 161 -16.93 -2.78 -22.71
C ARG A 161 -17.66 -1.62 -23.36
N ASP A 162 -18.24 -0.74 -22.55
CA ASP A 162 -18.99 0.44 -23.01
C ASP A 162 -18.44 1.71 -22.35
N SER A 163 -17.62 2.43 -23.10
CA SER A 163 -17.02 3.71 -22.67
C SER A 163 -18.07 4.80 -22.44
N MET A 164 -19.20 4.77 -23.17
CA MET A 164 -20.23 5.80 -23.01
C MET A 164 -20.96 5.62 -21.69
N SER A 165 -21.51 4.43 -21.43
CA SER A 165 -22.19 4.15 -20.15
C SER A 165 -21.25 4.38 -18.96
N PHE A 166 -19.99 3.94 -19.08
CA PHE A 166 -18.96 4.19 -18.08
C PHE A 166 -18.77 5.69 -17.78
N LEU A 167 -18.57 6.52 -18.81
CA LEU A 167 -18.39 7.96 -18.63
C LEU A 167 -19.64 8.66 -18.09
N GLN A 168 -20.83 8.20 -18.49
CA GLN A 168 -22.10 8.71 -17.97
C GLN A 168 -22.25 8.47 -16.47
N GLU A 169 -21.93 7.27 -15.99
CA GLU A 169 -21.92 6.96 -14.55
C GLU A 169 -20.91 7.84 -13.80
N HIS A 170 -19.72 8.07 -14.38
CA HIS A 170 -18.72 8.95 -13.78
C HIS A 170 -19.18 10.41 -13.68
N ILE A 171 -19.86 10.93 -14.71
CA ILE A 171 -20.42 12.30 -14.72
C ILE A 171 -21.53 12.43 -13.67
N GLN A 172 -22.40 11.43 -13.55
CA GLN A 172 -23.46 11.43 -12.52
C GLN A 172 -22.86 11.45 -11.11
N GLU A 173 -21.82 10.65 -10.87
CA GLU A 173 -21.11 10.66 -9.60
C GLU A 173 -20.39 11.99 -9.34
N ASP A 174 -19.77 12.59 -10.36
CA ASP A 174 -19.15 13.92 -10.23
C ASP A 174 -20.16 14.98 -9.82
N LEU A 175 -21.34 14.99 -10.43
CA LEU A 175 -22.41 15.92 -10.06
C LEU A 175 -22.91 15.67 -8.63
N ALA A 176 -23.08 14.41 -8.23
CA ALA A 176 -23.50 14.07 -6.87
C ALA A 176 -22.46 14.52 -5.83
N GLN A 177 -21.17 14.29 -6.09
CA GLN A 177 -20.07 14.74 -5.23
C GLN A 177 -20.01 16.26 -5.17
N LEU A 178 -20.10 16.93 -6.32
CA LEU A 178 -20.05 18.39 -6.40
C LEU A 178 -21.23 19.04 -5.67
N THR A 179 -22.43 18.48 -5.81
CA THR A 179 -23.64 18.90 -5.07
C THR A 179 -23.38 18.88 -3.55
N LYS A 180 -22.75 17.80 -3.06
CA LYS A 180 -22.40 17.64 -1.65
C LYS A 180 -21.30 18.59 -1.17
N ILE A 181 -20.25 18.78 -1.99
CA ILE A 181 -19.12 19.67 -1.70
C ILE A 181 -19.57 21.12 -1.63
N LEU A 182 -20.36 21.58 -2.60
CA LEU A 182 -20.83 22.96 -2.64
C LEU A 182 -21.99 23.22 -1.67
N GLY A 183 -22.68 22.17 -1.21
CA GLY A 183 -23.91 22.30 -0.40
C GLY A 183 -25.03 23.00 -1.16
N LYS A 184 -25.17 22.65 -2.45
CA LYS A 184 -26.11 23.26 -3.41
C LYS A 184 -27.18 22.27 -3.83
N SER A 185 -28.25 22.75 -4.45
CA SER A 185 -29.20 21.85 -5.12
C SER A 185 -28.58 21.24 -6.37
N VAL A 186 -29.20 20.18 -6.90
CA VAL A 186 -28.76 19.56 -8.17
C VAL A 186 -28.86 20.58 -9.31
N ASP A 187 -29.95 21.34 -9.38
CA ASP A 187 -30.17 22.37 -10.40
C ASP A 187 -29.14 23.51 -10.29
N GLU A 188 -28.86 23.98 -9.07
CA GLU A 188 -27.82 24.97 -8.83
C GLU A 188 -26.45 24.44 -9.25
N THR A 189 -26.15 23.17 -8.97
CA THR A 189 -24.88 22.54 -9.35
C THR A 189 -24.71 22.44 -10.87
N ILE A 190 -25.79 22.10 -11.58
CA ILE A 190 -25.83 22.11 -13.05
C ILE A 190 -25.62 23.54 -13.56
N ASN A 191 -26.33 24.52 -12.98
CA ASN A 191 -26.19 25.94 -13.33
C ASN A 191 -24.75 26.43 -13.17
N ILE A 192 -24.05 26.03 -12.09
CA ILE A 192 -22.62 26.35 -11.89
C ILE A 192 -21.77 25.79 -13.02
N LEU A 193 -22.02 24.55 -13.45
CA LEU A 193 -21.30 23.99 -14.58
C LEU A 193 -21.58 24.79 -15.86
N HIS A 194 -22.83 25.19 -16.11
CA HIS A 194 -23.17 26.03 -17.26
C HIS A 194 -22.49 27.41 -17.20
N LEU A 195 -22.41 28.06 -16.03
CA LEU A 195 -21.65 29.30 -15.85
C LEU A 195 -20.16 29.11 -16.19
N ILE A 196 -19.55 28.00 -15.72
CA ILE A 196 -18.15 27.68 -16.05
C ILE A 196 -17.98 27.43 -17.55
N LEU A 197 -18.89 26.69 -18.18
CA LEU A 197 -18.88 26.48 -19.63
C LEU A 197 -19.01 27.81 -20.40
N SER A 198 -19.85 28.74 -19.95
CA SER A 198 -19.93 30.07 -20.54
C SER A 198 -18.65 30.87 -20.35
N SER A 199 -18.03 30.83 -19.17
CA SER A 199 -16.75 31.50 -18.90
C SER A 199 -15.57 30.95 -19.73
N LEU A 200 -15.64 29.70 -20.19
CA LEU A 200 -14.67 29.10 -21.11
C LEU A 200 -14.74 29.71 -22.52
N LEU A 201 -15.86 30.34 -22.88
CA LEU A 201 -16.07 31.04 -24.15
C LEU A 201 -15.66 32.51 -24.06
N GLU A 202 -15.82 33.13 -22.88
CA GLU A 202 -15.38 34.50 -22.63
C GLU A 202 -13.85 34.55 -22.66
N ASP A 203 -13.30 35.27 -23.64
CA ASP A 203 -11.85 35.42 -23.77
C ASP A 203 -11.34 36.20 -22.55
N PRO A 204 -10.48 35.62 -21.68
CA PRO A 204 -9.83 36.38 -20.64
C PRO A 204 -8.85 37.30 -21.35
N GLN A 205 -9.35 38.51 -21.65
CA GLN A 205 -8.68 39.62 -22.33
C GLN A 205 -7.18 39.41 -22.47
N GLN A 206 -6.74 39.33 -23.73
CA GLN A 206 -5.37 39.58 -24.18
C GLN A 206 -4.66 40.62 -23.28
N ARG A 207 -3.98 40.16 -22.23
CA ARG A 207 -2.92 40.92 -21.57
C ARG A 207 -1.66 40.61 -22.38
N PRO A 208 -1.19 41.52 -23.24
CA PRO A 208 -0.05 41.25 -24.09
C PRO A 208 1.18 41.06 -23.19
N GLY A 209 1.81 39.88 -23.25
CA GLY A 209 3.14 39.66 -22.67
C GLY A 209 3.31 38.73 -21.46
N GLN A 210 2.27 38.00 -21.00
CA GLN A 210 2.43 37.06 -19.86
C GLN A 210 2.34 35.56 -20.18
N TRP A 211 2.01 35.14 -21.40
CA TRP A 211 1.76 33.71 -21.70
C TRP A 211 2.82 33.08 -22.61
N PRO A 212 3.84 32.41 -22.04
CA PRO A 212 4.30 31.15 -22.59
C PRO A 212 3.40 30.05 -22.01
N VAL A 213 2.50 29.51 -22.83
CA VAL A 213 1.77 28.28 -22.51
C VAL A 213 2.81 27.17 -22.32
N ARG A 214 3.08 26.76 -21.08
CA ARG A 214 4.09 25.74 -20.75
C ARG A 214 3.52 24.31 -20.75
N PHE A 215 2.35 24.11 -21.33
CA PHE A 215 1.76 22.80 -21.59
C PHE A 215 1.64 22.58 -23.11
N ASP A 216 1.56 21.32 -23.53
CA ASP A 216 1.27 20.97 -24.91
C ASP A 216 -0.18 20.51 -25.06
N ASP A 217 -0.64 20.49 -26.30
CA ASP A 217 -2.03 20.18 -26.67
C ASP A 217 -2.47 18.76 -26.28
N VAL A 218 -1.52 17.88 -25.94
CA VAL A 218 -1.75 16.47 -25.63
C VAL A 218 -1.49 16.10 -24.16
N LEU A 219 -1.04 17.06 -23.33
CA LEU A 219 -0.68 16.87 -21.93
C LEU A 219 0.29 15.68 -21.71
N SER A 220 1.39 15.67 -22.47
CA SER A 220 2.31 14.52 -22.56
C SER A 220 3.02 14.14 -21.26
N THR A 221 3.15 15.07 -20.32
CA THR A 221 3.88 14.89 -19.05
C THR A 221 3.05 15.35 -17.86
N LYS A 222 3.37 14.84 -16.66
CA LYS A 222 2.71 15.22 -15.41
C LYS A 222 2.83 16.72 -15.15
N GLU A 223 3.98 17.32 -15.43
CA GLU A 223 4.23 18.75 -15.26
C GLU A 223 3.33 19.58 -16.17
N LYS A 224 3.21 19.19 -17.45
CA LYS A 224 2.32 19.87 -18.41
C LYS A 224 0.85 19.73 -18.03
N ARG A 225 0.42 18.55 -17.61
CA ARG A 225 -0.93 18.32 -17.05
C ARG A 225 -1.18 19.21 -15.84
N ASN A 226 -0.28 19.21 -14.87
CA ASN A 226 -0.41 20.03 -13.66
C ASN A 226 -0.47 21.52 -14.01
N LYS A 227 0.32 21.99 -14.98
CA LYS A 227 0.28 23.39 -15.43
C LYS A 227 -1.04 23.74 -16.12
N TRP A 228 -1.58 22.85 -16.94
CA TRP A 228 -2.92 23.03 -17.54
C TRP A 228 -4.00 23.11 -16.45
N GLU A 229 -3.98 22.19 -15.48
CA GLU A 229 -4.91 22.18 -14.35
C GLU A 229 -4.83 23.47 -13.51
N GLU A 230 -3.63 23.95 -13.22
CA GLU A 230 -3.37 25.19 -12.49
C GLU A 230 -3.95 26.42 -13.23
N ILE A 231 -3.76 26.50 -14.54
CA ILE A 231 -4.27 27.60 -15.36
C ILE A 231 -5.80 27.57 -15.39
N VAL A 232 -6.41 26.43 -15.73
CA VAL A 232 -7.88 26.28 -15.75
C VAL A 232 -8.49 26.61 -14.39
N ALA A 233 -7.86 26.14 -13.31
CA ALA A 233 -8.30 26.44 -11.95
C ALA A 233 -8.26 27.95 -11.67
N ALA A 234 -7.11 28.60 -11.90
CA ALA A 234 -6.88 29.98 -11.51
C ALA A 234 -7.65 30.99 -12.37
N THR A 235 -7.78 30.75 -13.68
CA THR A 235 -8.35 31.74 -14.61
C THR A 235 -9.83 31.53 -14.88
N ILE A 236 -10.38 30.33 -14.64
CA ILE A 236 -11.75 29.98 -15.02
C ILE A 236 -12.56 29.53 -13.81
N VAL A 237 -12.13 28.45 -13.15
CA VAL A 237 -12.96 27.81 -12.12
C VAL A 237 -13.04 28.64 -10.84
N VAL A 238 -11.89 29.10 -10.31
CA VAL A 238 -11.85 29.87 -9.04
C VAL A 238 -12.64 31.19 -9.13
N PRO A 239 -12.51 32.01 -10.19
CA PRO A 239 -13.34 33.21 -10.35
C PRO A 239 -14.85 32.92 -10.40
N GLU A 240 -15.26 31.80 -10.98
CA GLU A 240 -16.67 31.40 -10.98
C GLU A 240 -17.18 30.92 -9.61
N LEU A 241 -16.30 30.39 -8.76
CA LEU A 241 -16.64 30.01 -7.40
C LEU A 241 -16.59 31.17 -6.40
N GLN A 242 -16.00 32.32 -6.76
CA GLN A 242 -16.07 33.55 -5.98
C GLN A 242 -17.45 34.19 -6.10
N ASP A 243 -18.01 34.64 -4.97
CA ASP A 243 -19.36 35.21 -4.87
C ASP A 243 -20.47 34.35 -5.49
N LEU A 244 -20.29 33.03 -5.47
CA LEU A 244 -21.15 32.04 -6.11
C LEU A 244 -22.63 32.17 -5.73
N ASP A 245 -22.93 32.44 -4.45
CA ASP A 245 -24.30 32.65 -3.99
C ASP A 245 -24.98 33.84 -4.69
N LYS A 246 -24.24 34.94 -4.91
CA LYS A 246 -24.75 36.14 -5.59
C LYS A 246 -24.96 35.88 -7.09
N LYS A 247 -24.00 35.21 -7.74
CA LYS A 247 -24.11 34.82 -9.16
C LYS A 247 -25.32 33.91 -9.39
N LEU A 248 -25.53 32.92 -8.51
CA LEU A 248 -26.68 32.03 -8.57
C LEU A 248 -28.01 32.76 -8.34
N LEU A 249 -28.07 33.70 -7.41
CA LEU A 249 -29.28 34.51 -7.20
C LEU A 249 -29.64 35.32 -8.45
N GLN A 250 -28.65 35.90 -9.13
CA GLN A 250 -28.86 36.64 -10.38
C GLN A 250 -29.33 35.71 -11.50
N LEU A 251 -28.68 34.55 -11.67
CA LEU A 251 -29.06 33.57 -12.69
C LEU A 251 -30.47 33.02 -12.44
N ASN A 252 -30.80 32.68 -11.19
CA ASN A 252 -32.14 32.18 -10.84
C ASN A 252 -33.21 33.24 -11.12
N ARG A 253 -32.91 34.53 -10.93
CA ARG A 253 -33.82 35.62 -11.32
C ARG A 253 -34.05 35.65 -12.83
N GLN A 254 -32.99 35.51 -13.63
CA GLN A 254 -33.11 35.46 -15.10
C GLN A 254 -33.94 34.25 -15.56
N ILE A 255 -33.74 33.08 -14.95
CA ILE A 255 -34.52 31.87 -15.24
C ILE A 255 -36.00 32.06 -14.85
N GLN A 256 -36.26 32.72 -13.72
CA GLN A 256 -37.61 33.01 -13.25
C GLN A 256 -38.35 34.00 -14.16
N GLU A 257 -37.64 34.96 -14.75
CA GLU A 257 -38.18 35.96 -15.67
C GLU A 257 -38.39 35.43 -17.10
N ASP A 258 -37.92 34.21 -17.43
CA ASP A 258 -38.12 33.60 -18.75
C ASP A 258 -39.62 33.34 -19.00
N GLU A 259 -40.18 33.99 -20.03
CA GLU A 259 -41.60 33.90 -20.39
C GLU A 259 -42.10 32.46 -20.61
N ARG A 260 -41.21 31.56 -21.05
CA ARG A 260 -41.55 30.16 -21.33
C ARG A 260 -41.78 29.34 -20.07
N ILE A 261 -41.17 29.74 -18.95
CA ILE A 261 -41.15 28.98 -17.70
C ILE A 261 -41.88 29.73 -16.58
N SER A 262 -41.89 31.07 -16.62
CA SER A 262 -42.48 31.94 -15.61
C SER A 262 -43.98 31.70 -15.38
N SER A 263 -44.70 31.16 -16.36
CA SER A 263 -46.12 30.76 -16.21
C SER A 263 -46.32 29.46 -15.44
N ASN A 264 -45.28 28.63 -15.29
CA ASN A 264 -45.36 27.34 -14.63
C ASN A 264 -45.56 27.51 -13.10
N PRO A 265 -46.65 26.95 -12.53
CA PRO A 265 -46.93 27.10 -11.10
C PRO A 265 -45.84 26.50 -10.21
N ILE A 266 -45.13 25.45 -10.64
CA ILE A 266 -44.05 24.83 -9.85
C ILE A 266 -42.89 25.82 -9.70
N VAL A 267 -42.50 26.49 -10.77
CA VAL A 267 -41.40 27.49 -10.74
C VAL A 267 -41.76 28.66 -9.84
N LYS A 268 -43.03 29.12 -9.87
CA LYS A 268 -43.52 30.16 -8.95
C LYS A 268 -43.51 29.74 -7.48
N ILE A 269 -43.70 28.46 -7.16
CA ILE A 269 -43.63 27.95 -5.77
C ILE A 269 -42.17 27.83 -5.31
N VAL A 270 -41.30 27.30 -6.18
CA VAL A 270 -39.91 26.97 -5.82
C VAL A 270 -39.04 28.23 -5.74
N TYR A 271 -39.20 29.15 -6.69
CA TYR A 271 -38.37 30.35 -6.82
C TYR A 271 -39.10 31.66 -6.48
N GLY A 272 -40.42 31.63 -6.28
CA GLY A 272 -41.23 32.80 -5.98
C GLY A 272 -42.03 32.66 -4.68
N ASP A 273 -42.98 33.58 -4.47
CA ASP A 273 -43.89 33.52 -3.33
C ASP A 273 -45.19 32.78 -3.72
N PRO A 274 -45.46 31.58 -3.17
CA PRO A 274 -46.70 30.86 -3.42
C PRO A 274 -47.96 31.65 -3.01
N ALA A 275 -47.87 32.55 -2.02
CA ALA A 275 -49.00 33.36 -1.58
C ALA A 275 -49.47 34.37 -2.66
N ALA A 276 -48.62 34.69 -3.63
CA ALA A 276 -48.94 35.62 -4.72
C ALA A 276 -50.01 35.07 -5.68
N PHE A 277 -50.23 33.75 -5.73
CA PHE A 277 -51.19 33.15 -6.66
C PHE A 277 -52.05 32.01 -6.07
N LEU A 278 -51.69 31.45 -4.91
CA LEU A 278 -52.52 30.49 -4.18
C LEU A 278 -53.39 31.23 -3.16
N SER A 279 -54.63 31.54 -3.54
CA SER A 279 -55.57 32.33 -2.74
C SER A 279 -56.02 31.66 -1.43
N GLN A 280 -55.82 30.35 -1.29
CA GLN A 280 -56.17 29.56 -0.11
C GLN A 280 -55.14 29.65 1.03
N LEU A 281 -53.97 30.24 0.78
CA LEU A 281 -52.92 30.39 1.79
C LEU A 281 -53.21 31.58 2.74
N PRO A 282 -52.83 31.50 4.02
CA PRO A 282 -52.97 32.61 4.97
C PRO A 282 -52.13 33.82 4.53
N LYS A 283 -52.76 35.00 4.37
CA LYS A 283 -52.12 36.20 3.80
C LYS A 283 -51.42 37.11 4.81
N ASP A 284 -51.77 37.02 6.09
CA ASP A 284 -51.27 37.91 7.17
C ASP A 284 -50.66 37.14 8.36
N SER A 285 -50.02 36.00 8.07
CA SER A 285 -49.39 35.19 9.11
C SER A 285 -47.87 35.37 9.13
N HIS A 286 -47.32 35.72 10.29
CA HIS A 286 -45.88 35.77 10.51
C HIS A 286 -45.17 34.41 10.39
N ILE A 287 -45.91 33.28 10.50
CA ILE A 287 -45.36 31.91 10.46
C ILE A 287 -45.62 31.18 9.15
N HIS A 288 -46.64 31.58 8.38
CA HIS A 288 -46.96 30.97 7.08
C HIS A 288 -46.36 31.73 5.89
N HIS A 289 -45.37 32.59 6.14
CA HIS A 289 -44.62 33.28 5.11
C HIS A 289 -43.69 32.32 4.35
N SER A 290 -43.54 32.50 3.03
CA SER A 290 -42.72 31.67 2.14
C SER A 290 -41.28 31.46 2.64
N LYS A 291 -40.67 32.51 3.19
CA LYS A 291 -39.32 32.46 3.79
C LYS A 291 -39.19 31.49 4.98
N MET A 292 -40.27 31.23 5.73
CA MET A 292 -40.25 30.27 6.85
C MET A 292 -40.20 28.81 6.34
N TRP A 293 -40.83 28.56 5.20
CA TRP A 293 -40.96 27.24 4.57
C TRP A 293 -39.95 26.99 3.45
N SER A 294 -38.97 27.88 3.29
CA SER A 294 -37.89 27.69 2.31
C SER A 294 -36.93 26.57 2.72
N CYS A 295 -36.51 25.76 1.75
CA CYS A 295 -35.51 24.72 1.97
C CYS A 295 -34.16 25.33 2.38
N ARG A 296 -33.54 24.79 3.44
CA ARG A 296 -32.20 25.19 3.89
C ARG A 296 -31.14 24.22 3.40
N LYS A 297 -29.91 24.72 3.23
CA LYS A 297 -28.74 23.92 2.88
C LYS A 297 -28.47 22.90 3.99
N ARG A 298 -28.29 21.62 3.63
CA ARG A 298 -27.82 20.59 4.58
C ARG A 298 -26.31 20.77 4.77
N ILE A 299 -25.88 20.95 6.01
CA ILE A 299 -24.46 21.06 6.34
C ILE A 299 -23.80 19.68 6.22
N SER A 300 -22.64 19.64 5.58
CA SER A 300 -21.80 18.44 5.41
C SER A 300 -20.35 18.76 5.75
N VAL A 301 -19.54 17.72 6.00
CA VAL A 301 -18.09 17.86 6.23
C VAL A 301 -17.41 18.42 4.99
N GLU A 302 -17.83 17.98 3.81
CA GLU A 302 -17.32 18.45 2.52
C GLU A 302 -17.63 19.93 2.29
N ASN A 303 -18.82 20.38 2.68
CA ASN A 303 -19.20 21.79 2.63
C ASN A 303 -18.33 22.65 3.56
N LEU A 304 -18.06 22.19 4.78
CA LEU A 304 -17.15 22.89 5.68
C LEU A 304 -15.74 22.99 5.08
N GLY A 305 -15.25 21.90 4.46
CA GLY A 305 -13.97 21.90 3.73
C GLY A 305 -13.94 22.95 2.62
N HIS A 306 -15.04 23.11 1.89
CA HIS A 306 -15.19 24.15 0.87
C HIS A 306 -15.22 25.57 1.49
N VAL A 307 -15.91 25.78 2.61
CA VAL A 307 -15.95 27.08 3.31
C VAL A 307 -14.57 27.51 3.80
N VAL A 308 -13.79 26.60 4.40
CA VAL A 308 -12.41 26.87 4.84
C VAL A 308 -11.55 27.36 3.67
N GLN A 309 -11.76 26.79 2.48
CA GLN A 309 -11.04 27.17 1.26
C GLN A 309 -11.49 28.52 0.71
N GLN A 310 -12.80 28.76 0.62
CA GLN A 310 -13.34 30.03 0.13
C GLN A 310 -12.89 31.21 0.97
N LYS A 311 -12.85 31.04 2.30
CA LYS A 311 -12.32 32.06 3.22
C LYS A 311 -10.80 32.19 3.19
N ASN A 312 -10.10 31.40 2.37
CA ASN A 312 -8.64 31.28 2.36
C ASN A 312 -8.05 31.07 3.77
N ALA A 313 -8.77 30.34 4.63
CA ALA A 313 -8.46 30.22 6.05
C ALA A 313 -7.45 29.10 6.35
N LYS A 314 -6.66 28.66 5.37
CA LYS A 314 -5.70 27.55 5.53
C LYS A 314 -4.66 27.86 6.59
N ASP A 315 -4.16 29.08 6.61
CA ASP A 315 -3.17 29.53 7.59
C ASP A 315 -3.79 29.86 8.95
N THR A 316 -5.07 30.25 8.97
CA THR A 316 -5.85 30.52 10.20
C THR A 316 -6.19 29.22 10.94
N VAL A 317 -6.64 28.20 10.20
CA VAL A 317 -7.08 26.91 10.76
C VAL A 317 -6.36 25.72 10.12
N PRO A 318 -5.02 25.62 10.27
CA PRO A 318 -4.21 24.63 9.55
C PRO A 318 -4.50 23.18 9.95
N LEU A 319 -4.88 22.93 11.21
CA LEU A 319 -5.21 21.59 11.68
C LEU A 319 -6.59 21.15 11.23
N LEU A 320 -7.57 22.05 11.25
CA LEU A 320 -8.90 21.77 10.70
C LEU A 320 -8.80 21.55 9.18
N TRP A 321 -7.99 22.35 8.50
CA TRP A 321 -7.71 22.17 7.07
C TRP A 321 -7.14 20.78 6.78
N LYS A 322 -6.06 20.40 7.47
CA LYS A 322 -5.43 19.06 7.34
C LYS A 322 -6.43 17.95 7.67
N PHE A 323 -7.21 18.11 8.74
CA PHE A 323 -8.25 17.16 9.15
C PHE A 323 -9.26 16.92 8.04
N LEU A 324 -9.87 17.97 7.49
CA LEU A 324 -10.89 17.86 6.44
C LEU A 324 -10.34 17.24 5.15
N GLN A 325 -9.05 17.41 4.84
CA GLN A 325 -8.42 16.77 3.68
C GLN A 325 -8.28 15.25 3.84
N LYS A 326 -7.94 14.77 5.04
CA LYS A 326 -7.69 13.34 5.31
C LYS A 326 -8.83 12.64 6.05
N GLU A 327 -9.91 13.34 6.37
CA GLU A 327 -11.05 12.85 7.16
C GLU A 327 -11.60 11.49 6.67
N PRO A 328 -11.77 11.22 5.36
CA PRO A 328 -12.28 9.93 4.89
C PRO A 328 -11.37 8.75 5.19
N GLU A 329 -10.06 8.99 5.26
CA GLU A 329 -9.06 7.98 5.63
C GLU A 329 -8.91 7.91 7.16
N LEU A 330 -8.90 9.07 7.83
CA LEU A 330 -8.67 9.19 9.27
C LEU A 330 -9.74 8.47 10.09
N ARG A 331 -11.01 8.51 9.65
CA ARG A 331 -12.10 7.75 10.27
C ARG A 331 -11.90 6.23 10.26
N LEU A 332 -10.97 5.71 9.44
CA LEU A 332 -10.67 4.28 9.36
C LEU A 332 -9.64 3.84 10.40
N VAL A 333 -8.91 4.78 11.01
CA VAL A 333 -7.94 4.50 12.09
C VAL A 333 -8.60 3.75 13.25
N LYS A 334 -9.87 4.05 13.57
CA LYS A 334 -10.61 3.34 14.62
C LYS A 334 -10.72 1.82 14.44
N PHE A 335 -10.48 1.29 13.24
CA PHE A 335 -10.51 -0.14 12.96
C PHE A 335 -9.15 -0.83 13.17
N LEU A 336 -8.09 -0.07 13.46
CA LEU A 336 -6.75 -0.59 13.69
C LEU A 336 -6.69 -1.67 14.80
N PRO A 337 -7.40 -1.57 15.96
CA PRO A 337 -7.32 -2.59 17.01
C PRO A 337 -7.84 -3.96 16.54
N GLU A 338 -8.93 -3.97 15.75
CA GLU A 338 -9.50 -5.20 15.19
C GLU A 338 -8.58 -5.83 14.16
N ILE A 339 -7.92 -5.02 13.33
CA ILE A 339 -6.91 -5.48 12.36
C ILE A 339 -5.69 -6.06 13.08
N LEU A 340 -5.17 -5.37 14.10
CA LEU A 340 -4.05 -5.86 14.92
C LEU A 340 -4.44 -7.11 15.70
N ALA A 341 -5.67 -7.23 16.17
CA ALA A 341 -6.16 -8.43 16.85
C ALA A 341 -6.25 -9.62 15.87
N LEU A 342 -6.77 -9.41 14.66
CA LEU A 342 -6.75 -10.42 13.60
C LEU A 342 -5.32 -10.91 13.32
N GLN A 343 -4.39 -9.98 13.11
CA GLN A 343 -3.00 -10.31 12.82
C GLN A 343 -2.33 -11.06 13.97
N ARG A 344 -2.56 -10.66 15.23
CA ARG A 344 -2.03 -11.36 16.41
C ARG A 344 -2.54 -12.81 16.48
N ASP A 345 -3.83 -13.02 16.26
CA ASP A 345 -4.42 -14.36 16.31
C ASP A 345 -3.91 -15.23 15.15
N LEU A 346 -3.75 -14.66 13.95
CA LEU A 346 -3.13 -15.35 12.82
C LEU A 346 -1.64 -15.67 13.07
N VAL A 347 -0.87 -14.75 13.65
CA VAL A 347 0.52 -15.02 14.02
C VAL A 347 0.57 -16.15 15.04
N ARG A 348 -0.24 -16.10 16.11
CA ARG A 348 -0.32 -17.18 17.12
C ARG A 348 -0.66 -18.53 16.50
N GLN A 349 -1.59 -18.57 15.54
CA GLN A 349 -2.02 -19.80 14.90
C GLN A 349 -0.98 -20.37 13.91
N PHE A 350 -0.24 -19.52 13.20
CA PHE A 350 0.61 -19.95 12.08
C PHE A 350 2.12 -19.84 12.32
N GLN A 351 2.59 -19.31 13.47
CA GLN A 351 4.03 -19.10 13.75
C GLN A 351 4.89 -20.37 13.63
N ASN A 352 4.32 -21.54 13.93
CA ASN A 352 5.03 -22.82 13.93
C ASN A 352 4.61 -23.76 12.79
N THR A 353 3.76 -23.31 11.86
CA THR A 353 3.26 -24.16 10.78
C THR A 353 4.28 -24.18 9.64
N ALA A 354 4.70 -25.38 9.21
CA ALA A 354 5.73 -25.53 8.17
C ALA A 354 5.28 -25.05 6.78
N ASP A 355 3.99 -25.17 6.47
CA ASP A 355 3.39 -24.73 5.20
C ASP A 355 2.02 -24.10 5.48
N ILE A 356 1.81 -22.88 4.97
CA ILE A 356 0.45 -22.34 4.89
C ILE A 356 -0.18 -22.87 3.62
N ARG A 357 -1.31 -23.56 3.80
CA ARG A 357 -2.10 -24.09 2.71
C ARG A 357 -2.49 -22.94 1.77
N SER A 358 -2.30 -23.13 0.47
CA SER A 358 -2.79 -22.21 -0.55
C SER A 358 -4.32 -22.33 -0.64
N CYS A 359 -5.03 -21.59 0.20
CA CYS A 359 -6.50 -21.57 0.24
C CYS A 359 -7.06 -20.14 0.09
N SER A 360 -8.37 -20.04 -0.14
CA SER A 360 -9.08 -18.75 -0.09
C SER A 360 -9.40 -18.36 1.36
N ILE A 361 -9.70 -17.08 1.59
CA ILE A 361 -10.18 -16.60 2.89
C ILE A 361 -11.47 -17.34 3.30
N ARG A 362 -12.36 -17.60 2.33
CA ARG A 362 -13.60 -18.36 2.54
C ARG A 362 -13.33 -19.78 3.03
N ASP A 363 -12.31 -20.45 2.48
CA ASP A 363 -11.97 -21.81 2.87
C ASP A 363 -11.39 -21.84 4.29
N PHE A 364 -10.55 -20.87 4.64
CA PHE A 364 -10.05 -20.70 6.02
C PHE A 364 -11.20 -20.54 7.02
N LEU A 365 -12.21 -19.73 6.71
CA LEU A 365 -13.38 -19.55 7.59
C LEU A 365 -14.28 -20.81 7.72
N LYS A 366 -14.11 -21.80 6.82
CA LYS A 366 -14.83 -23.08 6.87
C LYS A 366 -14.08 -24.17 7.63
N GLU A 367 -12.83 -23.95 8.02
CA GLU A 367 -12.06 -24.89 8.83
C GLU A 367 -12.75 -25.17 10.18
N PRO A 368 -12.47 -26.31 10.83
CA PRO A 368 -13.09 -26.68 12.10
C PRO A 368 -12.65 -25.75 13.23
N LEU A 369 -13.31 -24.60 13.32
CA LEU A 369 -13.25 -23.61 14.39
C LEU A 369 -14.51 -23.73 15.24
N SER A 370 -14.43 -23.35 16.52
CA SER A 370 -15.66 -23.16 17.32
C SER A 370 -16.50 -22.03 16.72
N ASP A 371 -17.83 -22.11 16.86
CA ASP A 371 -18.72 -21.13 16.21
C ASP A 371 -18.43 -19.69 16.65
N VAL A 372 -18.09 -19.48 17.93
CA VAL A 372 -17.65 -18.19 18.46
C VAL A 372 -16.37 -17.67 17.79
N MET A 373 -15.38 -18.53 17.58
CA MET A 373 -14.13 -18.17 16.88
C MET A 373 -14.39 -17.84 15.41
N ARG A 374 -15.27 -18.61 14.76
CA ARG A 374 -15.64 -18.42 13.36
C ARG A 374 -16.29 -17.05 13.15
N ASP A 375 -17.27 -16.69 13.98
CA ASP A 375 -17.95 -15.40 13.94
C ASP A 375 -16.98 -14.25 14.21
N LEU A 376 -16.07 -14.41 15.16
CA LEU A 376 -15.05 -13.42 15.48
C LEU A 376 -14.09 -13.18 14.30
N PHE A 377 -13.54 -14.25 13.72
CA PHE A 377 -12.67 -14.15 12.54
C PHE A 377 -13.42 -13.53 11.37
N GLN A 378 -14.65 -13.97 11.10
CA GLN A 378 -15.45 -13.43 10.01
C GLN A 378 -15.69 -11.92 10.17
N ARG A 379 -16.02 -11.46 11.38
CA ARG A 379 -16.16 -10.03 11.67
C ARG A 379 -14.87 -9.26 11.38
N ARG A 380 -13.73 -9.73 11.90
CA ARG A 380 -12.44 -9.05 11.72
C ARG A 380 -11.92 -9.07 10.30
N VAL A 381 -12.13 -10.18 9.58
CA VAL A 381 -11.83 -10.30 8.16
C VAL A 381 -12.66 -9.32 7.35
N ASN A 382 -13.96 -9.19 7.64
CA ASN A 382 -14.82 -8.22 6.96
C ASN A 382 -14.35 -6.78 7.21
N VAL A 383 -13.91 -6.46 8.42
CA VAL A 383 -13.29 -5.16 8.74
C VAL A 383 -12.02 -4.96 7.92
N PHE A 384 -11.10 -5.93 7.90
CA PHE A 384 -9.87 -5.86 7.11
C PHE A 384 -10.16 -5.61 5.62
N LEU A 385 -11.04 -6.41 5.01
CA LEU A 385 -11.40 -6.28 3.60
C LEU A 385 -12.04 -4.92 3.30
N SER A 386 -12.93 -4.44 4.17
CA SER A 386 -13.57 -3.14 4.01
C SER A 386 -12.56 -1.99 4.08
N VAL A 387 -11.64 -2.03 5.04
CA VAL A 387 -10.63 -0.98 5.23
C VAL A 387 -9.61 -1.02 4.10
N TRP A 388 -9.15 -2.21 3.69
CA TRP A 388 -8.27 -2.39 2.53
C TRP A 388 -8.88 -1.82 1.27
N ASN A 389 -10.11 -2.20 0.91
CA ASN A 389 -10.74 -1.76 -0.34
C ASN A 389 -10.93 -0.23 -0.38
N LYS A 390 -11.12 0.42 0.78
CA LYS A 390 -11.16 1.89 0.88
C LYS A 390 -9.78 2.56 0.76
N LEU A 391 -8.72 1.90 1.24
CA LEU A 391 -7.37 2.48 1.31
C LEU A 391 -6.41 2.00 0.22
N ARG A 392 -6.73 0.97 -0.57
CA ARG A 392 -5.79 0.35 -1.53
C ARG A 392 -5.17 1.33 -2.52
N SER A 393 -5.94 2.33 -2.97
CA SER A 393 -5.42 3.37 -3.87
C SER A 393 -4.50 4.38 -3.17
N SER A 394 -4.83 4.76 -1.93
CA SER A 394 -3.97 5.60 -1.10
C SER A 394 -2.69 4.85 -0.71
N LEU A 395 -2.76 3.53 -0.47
CA LEU A 395 -1.60 2.68 -0.22
C LEU A 395 -0.67 2.58 -1.42
N ASP A 396 -1.21 2.48 -2.64
CA ASP A 396 -0.39 2.39 -3.86
C ASP A 396 0.38 3.71 -4.12
N THR A 397 -0.25 4.84 -3.82
CA THR A 397 0.30 6.17 -4.11
C THR A 397 1.16 6.71 -2.97
N ASN A 398 0.66 6.61 -1.74
CA ASN A 398 1.15 7.31 -0.55
C ASN A 398 1.63 6.36 0.55
N GLY A 399 1.46 5.05 0.35
CA GLY A 399 1.95 4.05 1.28
C GLY A 399 3.48 4.05 1.33
N GLU A 400 3.99 4.09 2.55
CA GLU A 400 5.43 4.01 2.82
C GLU A 400 6.01 2.65 2.35
N ILE A 401 5.20 1.58 2.39
CA ILE A 401 5.55 0.26 1.88
C ILE A 401 5.17 0.15 0.40
N LYS A 402 6.18 -0.01 -0.47
CA LYS A 402 5.99 -0.21 -1.91
C LYS A 402 5.44 -1.60 -2.21
N LEU A 403 4.15 -1.65 -2.53
CA LEU A 403 3.47 -2.88 -2.96
C LEU A 403 3.81 -3.20 -4.43
N PRO A 404 3.99 -4.49 -4.79
CA PRO A 404 4.14 -4.89 -6.19
C PRO A 404 2.92 -4.55 -7.05
N LYS A 405 3.15 -4.35 -8.36
CA LYS A 405 2.07 -4.13 -9.34
C LYS A 405 1.08 -5.30 -9.31
N GLY A 406 -0.21 -5.01 -9.46
CA GLY A 406 -1.30 -6.00 -9.35
C GLY A 406 -1.96 -6.09 -7.97
N TYR A 407 -1.29 -5.71 -6.88
CA TYR A 407 -1.80 -5.96 -5.53
C TYR A 407 -2.96 -5.01 -5.15
N CYS A 408 -2.90 -3.77 -5.63
CA CYS A 408 -3.90 -2.74 -5.35
C CYS A 408 -4.93 -2.57 -6.49
N GLU A 409 -4.91 -3.39 -7.53
CA GLU A 409 -5.73 -3.20 -8.74
C GLU A 409 -7.20 -3.61 -8.55
N ALA A 410 -7.44 -4.71 -7.82
CA ALA A 410 -8.77 -5.26 -7.59
C ALA A 410 -9.16 -5.22 -6.11
N ASP A 411 -10.47 -5.26 -5.85
CA ASP A 411 -11.00 -5.40 -4.50
C ASP A 411 -10.68 -6.80 -3.96
N LEU A 412 -10.24 -6.84 -2.70
CA LEU A 412 -10.14 -8.09 -1.98
C LEU A 412 -11.53 -8.53 -1.52
N THR A 413 -11.83 -9.81 -1.72
CA THR A 413 -13.08 -10.46 -1.34
C THR A 413 -12.78 -11.72 -0.53
N LEU A 414 -13.82 -12.39 -0.04
CA LEU A 414 -13.65 -13.69 0.64
C LEU A 414 -13.05 -14.77 -0.26
N ASP A 415 -13.09 -14.60 -1.59
CA ASP A 415 -12.52 -15.55 -2.55
C ASP A 415 -11.04 -15.24 -2.87
N SER A 416 -10.50 -14.12 -2.35
CA SER A 416 -9.08 -13.80 -2.43
C SER A 416 -8.22 -14.80 -1.65
N LYS A 417 -6.95 -14.90 -2.03
CA LYS A 417 -5.96 -15.77 -1.37
C LYS A 417 -5.82 -15.41 0.11
N PHE A 418 -5.87 -16.39 0.99
CA PHE A 418 -5.75 -16.22 2.44
C PHE A 418 -4.48 -15.47 2.87
N GLU A 419 -3.39 -15.63 2.11
CA GLU A 419 -2.10 -15.02 2.40
C GLU A 419 -2.13 -13.48 2.53
N VAL A 420 -3.10 -12.80 1.92
CA VAL A 420 -3.25 -11.33 2.03
C VAL A 420 -3.55 -10.85 3.45
N LEU A 421 -4.09 -11.72 4.32
CA LEU A 421 -4.41 -11.40 5.71
C LEU A 421 -3.18 -11.57 6.63
N LEU A 422 -2.22 -12.40 6.24
CA LEU A 422 -1.09 -12.74 7.06
C LEU A 422 -0.09 -11.58 7.08
N PRO A 423 0.32 -11.08 8.25
CA PRO A 423 1.25 -9.96 8.34
C PRO A 423 2.67 -10.42 8.01
N ARG A 424 3.01 -10.45 6.73
CA ARG A 424 4.35 -10.79 6.26
C ARG A 424 5.01 -9.57 5.63
N ARG A 425 6.33 -9.53 5.66
CA ARG A 425 7.12 -8.50 4.97
C ARG A 425 7.52 -8.89 3.54
N ARG A 426 6.88 -9.93 2.99
CA ARG A 426 7.10 -10.44 1.64
C ARG A 426 5.83 -11.08 1.08
N GLY A 427 5.81 -11.27 -0.25
CA GLY A 427 4.68 -11.89 -0.94
C GLY A 427 3.37 -11.15 -0.70
N LEU A 428 2.24 -11.87 -0.78
CA LEU A 428 0.91 -11.29 -0.62
C LEU A 428 0.63 -10.77 0.80
N GLY A 429 1.36 -11.27 1.81
CA GLY A 429 1.22 -10.78 3.18
C GLY A 429 1.70 -9.34 3.39
N LEU A 430 2.39 -8.75 2.40
CA LEU A 430 2.68 -7.32 2.37
C LEU A 430 1.42 -6.46 2.45
N CYS A 431 0.27 -6.93 1.95
CA CYS A 431 -1.00 -6.21 2.03
C CYS A 431 -1.37 -5.91 3.50
N SER A 432 -1.29 -6.92 4.36
CA SER A 432 -1.63 -6.81 5.78
C SER A 432 -0.68 -5.85 6.51
N THR A 433 0.62 -5.98 6.24
CA THR A 433 1.68 -5.12 6.83
C THR A 433 1.57 -3.67 6.36
N ALA A 434 1.32 -3.44 5.08
CA ALA A 434 1.16 -2.12 4.48
C ALA A 434 -0.07 -1.39 5.02
N LEU A 435 -1.22 -2.08 5.12
CA LEU A 435 -2.44 -1.50 5.68
C LEU A 435 -2.25 -0.99 7.11
N THR A 436 -1.62 -1.83 7.94
CA THR A 436 -1.38 -1.52 9.36
C THR A 436 -0.41 -0.36 9.52
N SER A 437 0.68 -0.38 8.75
CA SER A 437 1.68 0.69 8.77
C SER A 437 1.09 2.03 8.32
N TYR A 438 0.23 2.01 7.29
CA TYR A 438 -0.43 3.22 6.80
C TYR A 438 -1.41 3.83 7.81
N LEU A 439 -2.22 3.00 8.48
CA LEU A 439 -3.14 3.48 9.52
C LEU A 439 -2.39 4.09 10.71
N ILE A 440 -1.27 3.47 11.13
CA ILE A 440 -0.40 4.01 12.19
C ILE A 440 0.24 5.33 11.75
N SER A 441 0.76 5.40 10.52
CA SER A 441 1.36 6.60 9.98
C SER A 441 0.34 7.75 9.91
N LEU A 442 -0.86 7.47 9.40
CA LEU A 442 -1.96 8.42 9.34
C LEU A 442 -2.34 8.97 10.73
N HIS A 443 -2.43 8.09 11.74
CA HIS A 443 -2.68 8.51 13.13
C HIS A 443 -1.55 9.40 13.65
N ASN A 444 -0.30 8.91 13.60
CA ASN A 444 0.86 9.61 14.15
C ASN A 444 1.09 10.97 13.48
N ASP A 445 0.90 11.08 12.17
CA ASP A 445 1.07 12.33 11.43
C ASP A 445 0.10 13.43 11.89
N PHE A 446 -1.11 13.05 12.30
CA PHE A 446 -2.07 13.97 12.89
C PHE A 446 -1.66 14.37 14.30
N ILE A 447 -1.29 13.40 15.14
CA ILE A 447 -0.90 13.67 16.53
C ILE A 447 0.34 14.57 16.60
N ARG A 448 1.37 14.32 15.80
CA ARG A 448 2.55 15.21 15.68
C ARG A 448 2.16 16.64 15.31
N SER A 449 1.21 16.79 14.39
CA SER A 449 0.76 18.13 13.97
C SER A 449 0.04 18.86 15.11
N VAL A 450 -0.72 18.12 15.91
CA VAL A 450 -1.41 18.64 17.09
C VAL A 450 -0.42 18.99 18.20
N ASN A 451 0.51 18.10 18.54
CA ASN A 451 1.55 18.34 19.55
C ASN A 451 2.40 19.57 19.19
N LYS A 452 2.78 19.71 17.92
CA LYS A 452 3.48 20.91 17.41
C LYS A 452 2.65 22.19 17.59
N HIS A 453 1.33 22.11 17.45
CA HIS A 453 0.43 23.25 17.61
C HIS A 453 0.15 23.60 19.07
N THR A 454 -0.03 22.59 19.94
CA THR A 454 -0.30 22.75 21.38
C THR A 454 0.98 22.96 22.20
N LYS A 455 2.16 22.72 21.60
CA LYS A 455 3.48 22.73 22.26
C LYS A 455 3.59 21.66 23.36
N GLU A 456 2.96 20.51 23.12
CA GLU A 456 3.10 19.31 23.95
C GLU A 456 4.29 18.46 23.45
N ASP A 457 4.98 17.76 24.35
CA ASP A 457 6.11 16.89 24.00
C ASP A 457 5.63 15.53 23.46
N ASP A 458 6.36 14.99 22.49
CA ASP A 458 6.08 13.69 21.83
C ASP A 458 6.40 12.45 22.70
N GLN A 459 6.42 12.59 24.02
CA GLN A 459 6.88 11.53 24.93
C GLN A 459 5.84 10.43 25.21
N TYR A 460 4.56 10.67 24.90
CA TYR A 460 3.51 9.67 25.14
C TYR A 460 3.49 8.63 24.00
N LEU A 461 4.20 7.51 24.21
CA LEU A 461 4.35 6.41 23.26
C LEU A 461 3.58 5.17 23.71
N VAL A 462 2.95 4.46 22.75
CA VAL A 462 2.26 3.18 22.98
C VAL A 462 2.65 2.15 21.93
N SER A 463 2.84 0.90 22.35
CA SER A 463 3.12 -0.22 21.43
C SER A 463 1.85 -0.70 20.72
N PRO A 464 1.91 -1.14 19.44
CA PRO A 464 0.79 -1.79 18.74
C PRO A 464 0.15 -2.96 19.51
N SER A 465 0.91 -3.60 20.41
CA SER A 465 0.40 -4.69 21.25
C SER A 465 -0.62 -4.23 22.30
N GLU A 466 -0.55 -2.96 22.70
CA GLU A 466 -1.32 -2.33 23.79
C GLU A 466 -2.36 -1.32 23.27
N VAL A 467 -2.41 -1.11 21.94
CA VAL A 467 -3.36 -0.21 21.31
C VAL A 467 -4.80 -0.64 21.62
N SER A 468 -5.62 0.34 22.03
CA SER A 468 -7.05 0.21 22.31
C SER A 468 -7.79 1.39 21.68
N ASP A 469 -9.12 1.34 21.67
CA ASP A 469 -9.96 2.41 21.10
C ASP A 469 -9.68 3.80 21.71
N LEU A 470 -9.26 3.84 22.98
CA LEU A 470 -8.93 5.08 23.69
C LEU A 470 -7.67 5.76 23.13
N HIS A 471 -6.71 4.97 22.63
CA HIS A 471 -5.44 5.45 22.10
C HIS A 471 -5.57 6.03 20.69
N LEU A 472 -6.69 5.79 20.00
CA LEU A 472 -6.84 6.11 18.58
C LEU A 472 -7.69 7.35 18.34
N ILE A 473 -7.45 7.99 17.20
CA ILE A 473 -8.37 8.98 16.65
C ILE A 473 -9.63 8.23 16.22
N SER A 474 -10.72 8.45 16.95
CA SER A 474 -11.99 7.74 16.77
C SER A 474 -13.15 8.70 16.93
N TYR A 475 -14.03 8.72 15.93
CA TYR A 475 -15.24 9.54 15.89
C TYR A 475 -16.25 8.97 14.87
N GLU A 476 -17.49 9.41 14.97
CA GLU A 476 -18.56 9.17 14.01
C GLU A 476 -19.06 10.49 13.40
N VAL A 477 -19.19 10.51 12.07
CA VAL A 477 -19.52 11.74 11.33
C VAL A 477 -20.88 12.29 11.74
N GLU A 478 -21.92 11.46 11.69
CA GLU A 478 -23.30 11.89 11.94
C GLU A 478 -23.57 12.16 13.42
N ARG A 479 -22.88 11.45 14.33
CA ARG A 479 -23.13 11.56 15.79
C ARG A 479 -22.24 12.59 16.47
N ASP A 480 -21.00 12.76 16.00
CA ASP A 480 -20.01 13.61 16.68
C ASP A 480 -19.69 14.86 15.85
N LEU A 481 -19.33 14.69 14.58
CA LEU A 481 -18.79 15.78 13.77
C LEU A 481 -19.87 16.73 13.27
N ILE A 482 -20.99 16.24 12.74
CA ILE A 482 -22.10 17.07 12.25
C ILE A 482 -22.71 17.94 13.35
N PRO A 483 -23.04 17.42 14.55
CA PRO A 483 -23.52 18.25 15.66
C PRO A 483 -22.50 19.30 16.11
N LEU A 484 -21.20 18.96 16.13
CA LEU A 484 -20.13 19.90 16.43
C LEU A 484 -20.13 21.05 15.42
N ILE A 485 -20.17 20.76 14.12
CA ILE A 485 -20.19 21.79 13.07
C ILE A 485 -21.45 22.67 13.19
N LEU A 486 -22.62 22.05 13.38
CA LEU A 486 -23.90 22.77 13.53
C LEU A 486 -23.89 23.71 14.75
N SER A 487 -23.31 23.30 15.88
CA SER A 487 -23.25 24.13 17.09
C SER A 487 -22.38 25.38 16.94
N ASN A 488 -21.50 25.42 15.94
CA ASN A 488 -20.61 26.55 15.63
C ASN A 488 -21.02 27.26 14.33
N CYS A 489 -22.23 26.97 13.84
CA CYS A 489 -22.84 27.66 12.72
C CYS A 489 -23.72 28.80 13.24
N GLN A 490 -23.30 30.04 13.00
CA GLN A 490 -23.98 31.23 13.45
C GLN A 490 -24.89 31.78 12.34
N TYR A 491 -26.03 32.33 12.74
CA TYR A 491 -26.96 33.00 11.84
C TYR A 491 -27.01 34.48 12.20
N SER A 492 -26.62 35.34 11.28
CA SER A 492 -26.74 36.80 11.44
C SER A 492 -27.86 37.32 10.55
N MET A 493 -28.63 38.29 11.05
CA MET A 493 -29.64 39.01 10.27
C MET A 493 -29.14 40.43 10.04
N GLU A 494 -28.88 40.78 8.78
CA GLU A 494 -28.56 42.17 8.42
C GLU A 494 -29.84 43.03 8.33
N LYS A 495 -29.70 44.35 8.49
CA LYS A 495 -30.78 45.33 8.28
C LYS A 495 -31.16 45.31 6.80
N GLY A 496 -32.10 44.44 6.44
CA GLY A 496 -32.47 44.11 5.06
C GLY A 496 -33.18 42.75 4.92
N GLY A 497 -33.17 41.92 5.96
CA GLY A 497 -33.94 40.67 6.01
C GLY A 497 -33.23 39.44 5.43
N GLU A 498 -31.95 39.57 5.07
CA GLU A 498 -31.12 38.43 4.68
C GLU A 498 -30.50 37.76 5.91
N THR A 499 -30.69 36.44 6.03
CA THR A 499 -30.05 35.61 7.05
C THR A 499 -28.78 35.03 6.47
N LEU A 500 -27.62 35.52 6.92
CA LEU A 500 -26.32 34.99 6.51
C LEU A 500 -25.93 33.87 7.48
N GLN A 501 -25.45 32.77 6.90
CA GLN A 501 -24.90 31.64 7.63
C GLN A 501 -23.38 31.80 7.68
N ASP A 502 -22.82 31.83 8.88
CA ASP A 502 -21.37 31.90 9.05
C ASP A 502 -20.83 30.78 9.94
N PHE A 503 -19.60 30.34 9.66
CA PHE A 503 -18.92 29.30 10.42
C PHE A 503 -17.76 29.89 11.21
N ASP A 504 -17.79 29.69 12.53
CA ASP A 504 -16.69 30.00 13.44
C ASP A 504 -15.61 28.90 13.32
N LEU A 505 -14.74 29.06 12.31
CA LEU A 505 -13.74 28.06 11.94
C LEU A 505 -12.72 27.82 13.06
N GLU A 506 -12.33 28.86 13.79
CA GLU A 506 -11.37 28.76 14.89
C GLU A 506 -11.95 27.92 16.03
N ARG A 507 -13.20 28.18 16.41
CA ARG A 507 -13.89 27.40 17.43
C ARG A 507 -14.12 25.95 17.01
N ILE A 508 -14.45 25.71 15.74
CA ILE A 508 -14.54 24.35 15.19
C ILE A 508 -13.19 23.64 15.29
N GLN A 509 -12.09 24.29 14.88
CA GLN A 509 -10.75 23.72 15.00
C GLN A 509 -10.44 23.34 16.45
N GLN A 510 -10.68 24.24 17.41
CA GLN A 510 -10.42 23.99 18.83
C GLN A 510 -11.25 22.82 19.36
N GLN A 511 -12.53 22.71 19.00
CA GLN A 511 -13.37 21.60 19.43
C GLN A 511 -12.95 20.26 18.80
N VAL A 512 -12.52 20.25 17.53
CA VAL A 512 -12.01 19.04 16.88
C VAL A 512 -10.72 18.57 17.55
N ILE A 513 -9.79 19.49 17.85
CA ILE A 513 -8.55 19.18 18.56
C ILE A 513 -8.87 18.61 19.94
N SER A 514 -9.62 19.36 20.75
CA SER A 514 -9.92 19.01 22.14
C SER A 514 -10.68 17.69 22.28
N LYS A 515 -11.63 17.39 21.38
CA LYS A 515 -12.48 16.20 21.52
C LYS A 515 -11.89 14.94 20.90
N PHE A 516 -11.17 15.05 19.77
CA PHE A 516 -10.81 13.87 18.98
C PHE A 516 -9.30 13.64 18.86
N LEU A 517 -8.48 14.68 18.99
CA LEU A 517 -7.06 14.60 18.64
C LEU A 517 -6.11 14.78 19.83
N GLN A 518 -6.43 15.64 20.78
CA GLN A 518 -5.57 15.94 21.93
C GLN A 518 -5.49 14.75 22.90
N GLY A 519 -4.31 14.54 23.49
CA GLY A 519 -4.06 13.49 24.48
C GLY A 519 -3.97 12.07 23.91
N LYS A 520 -3.89 11.91 22.59
CA LYS A 520 -3.64 10.60 21.96
C LYS A 520 -2.13 10.31 21.90
N PRO A 521 -1.69 9.07 22.14
CA PRO A 521 -0.29 8.69 22.03
C PRO A 521 0.18 8.61 20.58
N LEU A 522 1.50 8.68 20.39
CA LEU A 522 2.14 8.16 19.18
C LEU A 522 2.29 6.64 19.29
N ILE A 523 1.97 5.94 18.22
CA ILE A 523 2.05 4.48 18.15
C ILE A 523 3.40 4.09 17.58
N THR A 524 4.19 3.32 18.33
CA THR A 524 5.50 2.86 17.87
C THR A 524 5.36 1.82 16.74
N LEU A 525 6.33 1.72 15.84
CA LEU A 525 6.35 0.65 14.82
C LEU A 525 6.93 -0.67 15.36
N THR A 526 7.55 -0.63 16.55
CA THR A 526 8.07 -1.80 17.26
C THR A 526 6.93 -2.60 17.89
N GLY A 527 6.84 -3.89 17.54
CA GLY A 527 5.79 -4.78 18.05
C GLY A 527 4.56 -4.91 17.14
N ILE A 528 4.62 -4.43 15.89
CA ILE A 528 3.62 -4.78 14.87
C ILE A 528 3.67 -6.31 14.68
N PRO A 529 2.53 -7.03 14.81
CA PRO A 529 2.51 -8.47 14.65
C PRO A 529 3.06 -8.84 13.27
N THR A 530 4.07 -9.70 13.23
CA THR A 530 4.71 -10.13 11.97
C THR A 530 4.90 -11.64 12.02
N LEU A 531 4.47 -12.34 10.98
CA LEU A 531 4.68 -13.77 10.80
C LEU A 531 6.03 -13.98 10.11
N VAL A 532 7.00 -14.52 10.85
CA VAL A 532 8.32 -14.90 10.34
C VAL A 532 8.43 -16.41 10.39
N TYR A 533 8.59 -17.08 9.25
CA TYR A 533 8.84 -18.51 9.26
C TYR A 533 10.23 -18.83 9.77
N ARG A 534 10.39 -20.00 10.39
CA ARG A 534 11.71 -20.53 10.78
C ARG A 534 12.68 -20.54 9.60
N GLN A 535 12.15 -20.85 8.41
CA GLN A 535 12.90 -20.94 7.17
C GLN A 535 13.36 -19.58 6.59
N ASP A 536 12.86 -18.47 7.13
CA ASP A 536 13.23 -17.10 6.74
C ASP A 536 14.20 -16.44 7.71
N ARG A 537 14.58 -17.16 8.78
CA ARG A 537 15.64 -16.70 9.66
C ARG A 537 16.90 -16.54 8.84
N ASN A 538 17.58 -15.41 9.00
CA ASN A 538 18.86 -15.20 8.37
C ASN A 538 19.92 -16.06 9.06
N TYR A 539 20.04 -17.31 8.62
CA TYR A 539 21.03 -18.26 9.14
C TYR A 539 22.46 -17.70 9.03
N GLU A 540 22.77 -16.84 8.07
CA GLU A 540 24.11 -16.21 8.00
C GLU A 540 24.40 -15.32 9.21
N GLN A 541 23.45 -14.47 9.61
CA GLN A 541 23.62 -13.65 10.80
C GLN A 541 23.60 -14.53 12.05
N LEU A 542 22.68 -15.48 12.11
CA LEU A 542 22.61 -16.40 13.25
C LEU A 542 23.90 -17.23 13.41
N PHE A 543 24.54 -17.65 12.31
CA PHE A 543 25.86 -18.29 12.33
C PHE A 543 26.95 -17.34 12.79
N SER A 544 26.92 -16.08 12.35
CA SER A 544 27.83 -15.04 12.83
C SER A 544 27.68 -14.80 14.34
N ASP A 545 26.45 -14.66 14.83
CA ASP A 545 26.14 -14.45 16.24
C ASP A 545 26.59 -15.64 17.09
N VAL A 546 26.34 -16.88 16.63
CA VAL A 546 26.84 -18.10 17.29
C VAL A 546 28.36 -18.14 17.27
N ARG A 547 29.03 -17.87 16.14
CA ARG A 547 30.50 -17.85 16.04
C ARG A 547 31.14 -16.77 16.92
N SER A 548 30.43 -15.66 17.15
CA SER A 548 30.92 -14.58 18.02
C SER A 548 30.89 -14.96 19.51
N LYS A 549 30.02 -15.91 19.90
CA LYS A 549 29.82 -16.34 21.30
C LYS A 549 30.41 -17.72 21.60
N LEU A 550 30.49 -18.60 20.60
CA LEU A 550 30.89 -19.99 20.72
C LEU A 550 31.87 -20.38 19.62
N HIS A 551 32.94 -21.08 19.98
CA HIS A 551 33.81 -21.71 19.00
C HIS A 551 33.05 -22.82 18.25
N GLN A 552 33.10 -22.80 16.92
CA GLN A 552 32.45 -23.77 16.05
C GLN A 552 33.49 -24.55 15.25
N SER A 553 33.32 -25.88 15.17
CA SER A 553 34.22 -26.79 14.46
C SER A 553 33.45 -27.78 13.58
N ALA A 554 34.13 -28.34 12.59
CA ALA A 554 33.55 -29.35 11.69
C ALA A 554 33.12 -30.62 12.46
N LEU A 555 32.11 -31.32 11.92
CA LEU A 555 31.72 -32.63 12.42
C LEU A 555 32.74 -33.71 12.02
N PRO A 556 33.15 -34.61 12.94
CA PRO A 556 34.01 -35.74 12.57
C PRO A 556 33.32 -36.64 11.53
N PRO A 557 34.04 -37.13 10.49
CA PRO A 557 33.43 -37.97 9.44
C PRO A 557 32.73 -39.23 9.97
N SER A 558 33.24 -39.81 11.05
CA SER A 558 32.62 -40.97 11.73
C SER A 558 31.26 -40.64 12.34
N VAL A 559 31.10 -39.43 12.89
CA VAL A 559 29.83 -38.93 13.44
C VAL A 559 28.86 -38.62 12.32
N MET A 560 29.30 -37.95 11.25
CA MET A 560 28.47 -37.67 10.07
C MET A 560 27.88 -38.96 9.48
N ASN A 561 28.71 -39.99 9.25
CA ASN A 561 28.26 -41.27 8.72
C ASN A 561 27.29 -42.00 9.66
N THR A 562 27.48 -41.86 10.98
CA THR A 562 26.56 -42.43 11.97
C THR A 562 25.19 -41.73 11.89
N ILE A 563 25.16 -40.39 11.87
CA ILE A 563 23.92 -39.60 11.78
C ILE A 563 23.19 -39.88 10.46
N SER A 564 23.90 -39.85 9.33
CA SER A 564 23.32 -40.16 8.02
C SER A 564 22.85 -41.60 7.89
N GLY A 565 23.46 -42.53 8.65
CA GLY A 565 23.08 -43.94 8.72
C GLY A 565 21.82 -44.18 9.56
N GLU A 566 21.75 -43.55 10.74
CA GLU A 566 20.63 -43.70 11.69
C GLU A 566 19.39 -42.93 11.21
N LEU A 567 19.52 -41.71 10.67
CA LEU A 567 18.40 -40.88 10.24
C LEU A 567 18.01 -41.14 8.76
N GLN A 568 17.32 -42.25 8.48
CA GLN A 568 16.85 -42.57 7.12
C GLN A 568 15.46 -42.01 6.78
N SER A 569 14.60 -41.78 7.78
CA SER A 569 13.23 -41.27 7.57
C SER A 569 13.21 -39.76 7.37
N TYR A 570 12.40 -39.28 6.42
CA TYR A 570 12.19 -37.84 6.23
C TYR A 570 11.70 -37.14 7.51
N SER A 571 10.85 -37.81 8.31
CA SER A 571 10.36 -37.26 9.58
C SER A 571 11.48 -37.09 10.58
N ASP A 572 12.31 -38.13 10.78
CA ASP A 572 13.40 -38.10 11.76
C ASP A 572 14.45 -37.04 11.41
N VAL A 573 14.72 -36.83 10.12
CA VAL A 573 15.63 -35.78 9.64
C VAL A 573 15.03 -34.39 9.89
N CYS A 574 13.72 -34.20 9.71
CA CYS A 574 13.07 -32.93 10.00
C CYS A 574 13.04 -32.62 11.50
N ASP A 575 12.82 -33.64 12.34
CA ASP A 575 12.86 -33.52 13.79
C ASP A 575 14.28 -33.17 14.26
N ALA A 576 15.30 -33.88 13.76
CA ALA A 576 16.70 -33.58 14.04
C ALA A 576 17.10 -32.17 13.59
N LEU A 577 16.70 -31.76 12.39
CA LEU A 577 16.99 -30.41 11.90
C LEU A 577 16.30 -29.36 12.78
N SER A 578 15.06 -29.63 13.23
CA SER A 578 14.34 -28.72 14.13
C SER A 578 15.08 -28.55 15.46
N VAL A 579 15.65 -29.62 16.03
CA VAL A 579 16.48 -29.55 17.24
C VAL A 579 17.73 -28.69 17.00
N ALA A 580 18.43 -28.88 15.88
CA ALA A 580 19.60 -28.08 15.52
C ALA A 580 19.23 -26.59 15.33
N GLU A 581 18.14 -26.28 14.65
CA GLU A 581 17.67 -24.90 14.43
C GLU A 581 17.24 -24.20 15.73
N ILE A 582 16.56 -24.92 16.64
CA ILE A 582 16.16 -24.38 17.94
C ILE A 582 17.40 -24.09 18.78
N THR A 583 18.31 -25.05 18.90
CA THR A 583 19.55 -24.89 19.67
C THR A 583 20.41 -23.75 19.14
N LEU A 584 20.59 -23.65 17.82
CA LEU A 584 21.25 -22.50 17.18
C LEU A 584 20.61 -21.16 17.55
N GLY A 585 19.27 -21.07 17.56
CA GLY A 585 18.55 -19.87 17.97
C GLY A 585 18.82 -19.44 19.41
N PHE A 586 18.89 -20.39 20.35
CA PHE A 586 19.22 -20.09 21.74
C PHE A 586 20.70 -19.73 21.93
N LEU A 587 21.62 -20.45 21.27
CA LEU A 587 23.05 -20.17 21.34
C LEU A 587 23.39 -18.79 20.78
N ALA A 588 22.70 -18.35 19.71
CA ALA A 588 22.86 -17.01 19.18
C ALA A 588 22.50 -15.92 20.21
N MET A 589 21.57 -16.20 21.13
CA MET A 589 21.14 -15.26 22.16
C MET A 589 22.00 -15.33 23.42
N ALA A 590 22.26 -16.53 23.95
CA ALA A 590 22.86 -16.72 25.27
C ALA A 590 24.35 -17.10 25.24
N GLY A 591 24.84 -17.75 24.17
CA GLY A 591 26.10 -18.52 24.24
C GLY A 591 25.97 -19.76 25.13
N GLU A 592 27.02 -20.59 25.22
CA GLU A 592 27.18 -21.64 26.24
C GLU A 592 28.61 -22.24 26.23
N ASP A 593 28.87 -23.37 26.91
CA ASP A 593 30.12 -24.14 26.77
C ASP A 593 30.15 -24.98 25.48
N ALA A 594 31.18 -24.79 24.66
CA ALA A 594 31.35 -25.42 23.36
C ALA A 594 31.52 -26.95 23.45
N GLU A 595 32.07 -27.45 24.56
CA GLU A 595 32.30 -28.88 24.82
C GLU A 595 31.09 -29.55 25.49
N MET A 596 30.00 -28.84 25.75
CA MET A 596 28.77 -29.45 26.24
C MET A 596 28.16 -30.36 25.17
N LEU A 597 27.66 -31.54 25.57
CA LEU A 597 26.92 -32.41 24.66
C LEU A 597 25.61 -31.76 24.23
N LEU A 598 25.31 -31.84 22.93
CA LEU A 598 24.09 -31.28 22.35
C LEU A 598 22.84 -31.88 23.01
N THR A 599 22.86 -33.18 23.30
CA THR A 599 21.76 -33.88 23.98
C THR A 599 21.55 -33.37 25.39
N ASP A 600 22.63 -33.10 26.13
CA ASP A 600 22.55 -32.61 27.50
C ASP A 600 22.00 -31.18 27.53
N TYR A 601 22.37 -30.35 26.56
CA TYR A 601 21.82 -29.00 26.42
C TYR A 601 20.33 -29.04 26.09
N VAL A 602 19.91 -29.90 25.16
CA VAL A 602 18.50 -30.05 24.77
C VAL A 602 17.63 -30.56 25.91
N VAL A 603 18.11 -31.57 26.66
CA VAL A 603 17.36 -32.21 27.74
C VAL A 603 17.38 -31.39 29.02
N ASN A 604 18.54 -30.92 29.46
CA ASN A 604 18.70 -30.32 30.79
C ASN A 604 18.56 -28.80 30.80
N VAL A 605 18.97 -28.11 29.72
CA VAL A 605 18.94 -26.64 29.65
C VAL A 605 17.67 -26.16 28.95
N LEU A 606 17.41 -26.64 27.74
CA LEU A 606 16.20 -26.26 26.99
C LEU A 606 14.94 -27.00 27.47
N GLN A 607 15.09 -28.03 28.30
CA GLN A 607 13.99 -28.83 28.85
C GLN A 607 13.05 -29.42 27.77
N MET A 608 13.63 -29.82 26.63
CA MET A 608 12.88 -30.37 25.48
C MET A 608 12.93 -31.90 25.40
N GLY A 609 13.43 -32.59 26.43
CA GLY A 609 13.62 -34.05 26.43
C GLY A 609 12.35 -34.83 26.11
N ASP A 610 11.23 -34.48 26.74
CA ASP A 610 9.94 -35.18 26.57
C ASP A 610 9.28 -34.91 25.21
N GLN A 611 9.67 -33.83 24.52
CA GLN A 611 9.11 -33.40 23.23
C GLN A 611 9.97 -33.84 22.04
N THR A 612 11.18 -34.36 22.30
CA THR A 612 12.13 -34.74 21.26
C THR A 612 12.10 -36.24 21.06
N ASN A 613 12.04 -36.68 19.79
CA ASN A 613 12.05 -38.11 19.45
C ASN A 613 13.32 -38.80 20.04
N PRO A 614 13.18 -39.86 20.86
CA PRO A 614 14.31 -40.55 21.47
C PRO A 614 15.32 -41.08 20.45
N HIS A 615 14.85 -41.48 19.26
CA HIS A 615 15.70 -41.93 18.17
C HIS A 615 16.59 -40.79 17.63
N VAL A 616 16.05 -39.57 17.57
CA VAL A 616 16.79 -38.37 17.16
C VAL A 616 17.85 -38.02 18.21
N LEU A 617 17.49 -38.03 19.50
CA LEU A 617 18.45 -37.80 20.58
C LEU A 617 19.59 -38.83 20.56
N GLN A 618 19.25 -40.10 20.30
CA GLN A 618 20.24 -41.16 20.18
C GLN A 618 21.22 -40.92 19.00
N ALA A 619 20.71 -40.48 17.84
CA ALA A 619 21.54 -40.15 16.69
C ALA A 619 22.48 -38.96 16.95
N LEU A 620 22.02 -37.99 17.76
CA LEU A 620 22.77 -36.78 18.07
C LEU A 620 23.69 -36.90 19.30
N ARG A 621 23.71 -38.04 20.01
CA ARG A 621 24.44 -38.25 21.28
C ARG A 621 25.96 -38.00 21.23
N ARG A 622 26.56 -38.02 20.04
CA ARG A 622 27.99 -37.78 19.82
C ARG A 622 28.29 -36.33 19.40
N CYS A 623 27.28 -35.47 19.30
CA CYS A 623 27.44 -34.07 18.93
C CYS A 623 27.65 -33.20 20.18
N HIS A 624 28.54 -32.22 20.05
CA HIS A 624 28.75 -31.17 21.04
C HIS A 624 28.23 -29.84 20.48
N LEU A 625 28.06 -28.83 21.32
CA LEU A 625 27.56 -27.52 20.88
C LEU A 625 28.47 -26.83 19.86
N LYS A 626 29.78 -27.09 19.90
CA LYS A 626 30.74 -26.65 18.86
C LYS A 626 30.45 -27.19 17.45
N HIS A 627 29.66 -28.26 17.33
CA HIS A 627 29.34 -28.87 16.03
C HIS A 627 28.03 -28.35 15.42
N ASN A 628 27.31 -27.43 16.07
CA ASN A 628 25.91 -27.17 15.76
C ASN A 628 25.69 -26.58 14.35
N ILE A 629 26.56 -25.68 13.88
CA ILE A 629 26.46 -25.15 12.50
C ILE A 629 26.71 -26.26 11.47
N ALA A 630 27.74 -27.08 11.67
CA ALA A 630 28.05 -28.21 10.78
C ALA A 630 26.93 -29.26 10.79
N LEU A 631 26.28 -29.46 11.94
CA LEU A 631 25.12 -30.34 12.08
C LEU A 631 23.91 -29.81 11.31
N TRP A 632 23.64 -28.51 11.39
CA TRP A 632 22.58 -27.89 10.59
C TRP A 632 22.84 -28.08 9.09
N GLN A 633 24.08 -27.85 8.63
CA GLN A 633 24.45 -28.01 7.21
C GLN A 633 24.22 -29.45 6.73
N LEU A 634 24.67 -30.45 7.52
CA LEU A 634 24.47 -31.87 7.24
C LEU A 634 22.99 -32.23 7.17
N LEU A 635 22.21 -31.87 8.20
CA LEU A 635 20.79 -32.23 8.30
C LEU A 635 19.92 -31.52 7.25
N SER A 636 20.23 -30.27 6.94
CA SER A 636 19.57 -29.47 5.90
C SER A 636 19.80 -30.07 4.52
N THR A 637 21.05 -30.47 4.22
CA THR A 637 21.40 -31.17 2.98
C THR A 637 20.70 -32.52 2.89
N HIS A 638 20.73 -33.32 3.96
CA HIS A 638 20.11 -34.65 4.02
C HIS A 638 18.59 -34.57 3.88
N LYS A 639 17.93 -33.56 4.46
CA LYS A 639 16.50 -33.29 4.25
C LYS A 639 16.18 -33.11 2.76
N SER A 640 16.97 -32.31 2.05
CA SER A 640 16.80 -32.09 0.62
C SER A 640 17.09 -33.36 -0.20
N GLU A 641 18.06 -34.19 0.20
CA GLU A 641 18.31 -35.48 -0.44
C GLU A 641 17.10 -36.43 -0.28
N GLN A 642 16.47 -36.46 0.91
CA GLN A 642 15.27 -37.26 1.16
C GLN A 642 14.06 -36.77 0.37
N LEU A 643 13.86 -35.45 0.23
CA LEU A 643 12.82 -34.90 -0.65
C LEU A 643 13.00 -35.34 -2.10
N LEU A 644 14.26 -35.31 -2.59
CA LEU A 644 14.59 -35.77 -3.93
C LEU A 644 14.29 -37.27 -4.11
N ARG A 645 14.57 -38.11 -3.10
CA ARG A 645 14.20 -39.54 -3.08
C ARG A 645 12.69 -39.74 -3.16
N LEU A 646 11.91 -38.89 -2.47
CA LEU A 646 10.45 -38.89 -2.50
C LEU A 646 9.86 -38.26 -3.78
N LYS A 647 10.68 -37.95 -4.79
CA LYS A 647 10.30 -37.27 -6.05
C LYS A 647 9.63 -35.90 -5.81
N ARG A 648 9.97 -35.23 -4.70
CA ARG A 648 9.57 -33.85 -4.43
C ARG A 648 10.73 -32.91 -4.73
N ASP A 649 10.42 -31.69 -5.15
CA ASP A 649 11.45 -30.67 -5.38
C ASP A 649 11.97 -30.12 -4.03
N PRO A 650 13.26 -30.24 -3.71
CA PRO A 650 13.81 -29.70 -2.47
C PRO A 650 13.95 -28.17 -2.47
N PHE A 651 13.82 -27.51 -3.63
CA PHE A 651 14.10 -26.08 -3.80
C PHE A 651 12.87 -25.27 -4.25
N VAL A 652 11.66 -25.65 -3.84
CA VAL A 652 10.40 -25.01 -4.26
C VAL A 652 10.46 -23.48 -4.12
N ASP A 653 11.02 -22.98 -3.03
CA ASP A 653 11.03 -21.55 -2.68
C ASP A 653 12.10 -20.71 -3.41
N ILE A 654 12.94 -21.32 -4.25
CA ILE A 654 13.98 -20.61 -5.01
C ILE A 654 13.39 -20.06 -6.31
N SER A 655 13.83 -18.87 -6.72
CA SER A 655 13.42 -18.25 -7.99
C SER A 655 13.62 -19.22 -9.16
N ALA A 656 12.70 -19.16 -10.14
CA ALA A 656 12.81 -19.90 -11.39
C ALA A 656 14.12 -19.59 -12.15
N ASP A 657 14.71 -18.41 -11.92
CA ASP A 657 15.96 -17.98 -12.56
C ASP A 657 17.16 -18.88 -12.23
N TYR A 658 17.13 -19.61 -11.11
CA TYR A 658 18.19 -20.54 -10.66
C TYR A 658 17.83 -22.02 -10.87
N LYS A 659 16.79 -22.29 -11.66
CA LYS A 659 16.22 -23.62 -11.89
C LYS A 659 16.31 -24.08 -13.35
N ALA A 660 17.23 -23.51 -14.13
CA ALA A 660 17.47 -23.97 -15.48
C ALA A 660 18.05 -25.40 -15.47
N GLU A 661 17.54 -26.26 -16.34
CA GLU A 661 18.03 -27.63 -16.50
C GLU A 661 19.41 -27.66 -17.18
N LEU A 662 20.22 -28.67 -16.85
CA LEU A 662 21.53 -28.86 -17.48
C LEU A 662 21.35 -29.38 -18.91
N SER A 663 22.05 -28.78 -19.87
CA SER A 663 22.14 -29.36 -21.22
C SER A 663 22.96 -30.66 -21.18
N PRO A 664 22.80 -31.58 -22.16
CA PRO A 664 23.54 -32.84 -22.20
C PRO A 664 25.06 -32.66 -22.20
N GLU A 665 25.56 -31.60 -22.83
CA GLU A 665 26.98 -31.27 -22.90
C GLU A 665 27.51 -30.80 -21.52
N ILE A 666 26.76 -29.93 -20.84
CA ILE A 666 27.12 -29.44 -19.51
C ILE A 666 27.02 -30.56 -18.47
N ALA A 667 26.01 -31.43 -18.58
CA ALA A 667 25.87 -32.60 -17.70
C ALA A 667 27.08 -33.53 -17.79
N LYS A 668 27.59 -33.81 -19.00
CA LYS A 668 28.79 -34.64 -19.19
C LYS A 668 30.04 -34.03 -18.55
N LEU A 669 30.20 -32.71 -18.61
CA LEU A 669 31.29 -32.00 -17.94
C LEU A 669 31.17 -32.11 -16.42
N LEU A 670 29.95 -31.98 -15.89
CA LEU A 670 29.68 -32.16 -14.46
C LEU A 670 30.00 -33.60 -14.01
N ASP A 671 29.58 -34.62 -14.74
CA ASP A 671 29.85 -36.03 -14.40
C ASP A 671 31.34 -36.32 -14.32
N THR A 672 32.13 -35.76 -15.24
CA THR A 672 33.60 -35.90 -15.25
C THR A 672 34.22 -35.34 -13.96
N TYR A 673 33.71 -34.22 -13.46
CA TYR A 673 34.11 -33.67 -12.16
C TYR A 673 33.67 -34.55 -10.99
N LEU A 674 32.40 -34.99 -10.98
CA LEU A 674 31.80 -35.74 -9.86
C LEU A 674 32.49 -37.08 -9.57
N VAL A 675 33.13 -37.71 -10.56
CA VAL A 675 33.90 -38.95 -10.37
C VAL A 675 35.05 -38.77 -9.38
N HIS A 676 35.73 -37.62 -9.46
CA HIS A 676 36.92 -37.30 -8.68
C HIS A 676 36.63 -36.38 -7.49
N ALA A 677 35.40 -35.84 -7.41
CA ALA A 677 35.05 -34.85 -6.42
C ALA A 677 34.83 -35.42 -5.01
N ARG A 678 35.09 -34.59 -3.99
CA ARG A 678 34.64 -34.81 -2.60
C ARG A 678 33.12 -34.58 -2.49
N LEU A 679 32.34 -35.55 -2.97
CA LEU A 679 30.88 -35.44 -3.15
C LEU A 679 30.12 -34.95 -1.92
N GLU A 680 30.45 -35.44 -0.73
CA GLU A 680 29.73 -35.08 0.51
C GLU A 680 29.93 -33.60 0.85
N THR A 681 31.17 -33.13 0.83
CA THR A 681 31.53 -31.72 1.09
C THR A 681 30.99 -30.81 -0.01
N PHE A 682 31.11 -31.21 -1.28
CA PHE A 682 30.58 -30.45 -2.41
C PHE A 682 29.06 -30.25 -2.32
N LEU A 683 28.32 -31.32 -1.99
CA LEU A 683 26.86 -31.24 -1.84
C LEU A 683 26.45 -30.34 -0.69
N GLN A 684 27.15 -30.39 0.44
CA GLN A 684 26.84 -29.56 1.62
C GLN A 684 27.12 -28.08 1.38
N GLU A 685 28.27 -27.73 0.78
CA GLU A 685 28.62 -26.34 0.48
C GLU A 685 27.72 -25.74 -0.60
N LEU A 686 27.45 -26.50 -1.67
CA LEU A 686 26.54 -26.04 -2.71
C LEU A 686 25.11 -25.90 -2.18
N HIS A 687 24.65 -26.84 -1.35
CA HIS A 687 23.34 -26.74 -0.69
C HIS A 687 23.22 -25.48 0.16
N GLU A 688 24.22 -25.25 1.00
CA GLU A 688 24.24 -24.09 1.89
C GLU A 688 24.21 -22.77 1.09
N MET A 689 25.03 -22.64 0.04
CA MET A 689 25.00 -21.46 -0.83
C MET A 689 23.62 -21.25 -1.47
N ILE A 690 23.00 -22.33 -1.97
CA ILE A 690 21.67 -22.29 -2.58
C ILE A 690 20.62 -21.80 -1.57
N ILE A 691 20.63 -22.35 -0.34
CA ILE A 691 19.64 -22.01 0.69
C ILE A 691 19.87 -20.60 1.28
N LEU A 692 21.12 -20.20 1.50
CA LEU A 692 21.43 -18.94 2.20
C LEU A 692 21.47 -17.72 1.26
N LYS A 693 22.03 -17.88 0.06
CA LYS A 693 22.25 -16.79 -0.89
C LYS A 693 21.15 -16.68 -1.94
N LEU A 694 20.75 -17.81 -2.56
CA LEU A 694 19.84 -17.80 -3.72
C LEU A 694 18.35 -17.80 -3.37
N ARG A 695 17.99 -18.12 -2.12
CA ARG A 695 16.61 -18.08 -1.63
C ARG A 695 16.09 -16.65 -1.36
N ARG A 696 16.96 -15.64 -1.40
CA ARG A 696 16.61 -14.25 -1.08
C ARG A 696 15.78 -13.61 -2.20
N VAL A 697 14.81 -12.76 -1.83
CA VAL A 697 13.89 -12.07 -2.77
C VAL A 697 14.64 -11.18 -3.79
N GLN A 698 15.81 -10.66 -3.42
CA GLN A 698 16.70 -9.85 -4.28
C GLN A 698 17.95 -10.61 -4.73
N ALA A 699 17.96 -11.94 -4.67
CA ALA A 699 19.13 -12.72 -5.07
C ALA A 699 19.58 -12.37 -6.50
N GLY A 700 18.66 -12.09 -7.42
CA GLY A 700 18.99 -11.73 -8.80
C GLY A 700 19.81 -10.43 -8.96
N ASP A 701 19.71 -9.51 -8.00
CA ASP A 701 20.43 -8.22 -8.03
C ASP A 701 21.88 -8.37 -7.55
N VAL A 702 22.14 -9.29 -6.62
CA VAL A 702 23.46 -9.55 -6.02
C VAL A 702 24.18 -10.73 -6.69
N PHE A 703 23.44 -11.79 -7.00
CA PHE A 703 23.90 -13.03 -7.64
C PHE A 703 23.22 -13.19 -8.99
N ARG A 704 23.81 -12.61 -10.04
CA ARG A 704 23.22 -12.67 -11.37
C ARG A 704 23.19 -14.13 -11.89
N PRO A 705 22.04 -14.64 -12.35
CA PRO A 705 21.93 -16.04 -12.82
C PRO A 705 22.89 -16.42 -13.95
N THR A 706 23.36 -15.43 -14.71
CA THR A 706 24.30 -15.62 -15.83
C THR A 706 25.75 -15.79 -15.41
N TRP A 707 26.11 -15.51 -14.15
CA TRP A 707 27.49 -15.68 -13.66
C TRP A 707 27.86 -17.15 -13.54
N SER A 708 29.16 -17.44 -13.62
CA SER A 708 29.66 -18.80 -13.40
C SER A 708 29.38 -19.24 -11.96
N LEU A 709 28.86 -20.47 -11.80
CA LEU A 709 28.67 -21.09 -10.49
C LEU A 709 30.00 -21.24 -9.76
N LYS A 710 31.07 -21.53 -10.50
CA LYS A 710 32.44 -21.63 -9.98
C LYS A 710 32.91 -20.33 -9.33
N GLU A 711 32.84 -19.24 -10.08
CA GLU A 711 33.28 -17.91 -9.64
C GLU A 711 32.43 -17.36 -8.50
N SER A 712 31.19 -17.83 -8.37
CA SER A 712 30.29 -17.44 -7.28
C SER A 712 30.50 -18.27 -6.02
N LEU A 713 30.88 -19.54 -6.16
CA LEU A 713 31.09 -20.47 -5.04
C LEU A 713 32.52 -20.35 -4.45
N LEU A 714 33.54 -20.03 -5.25
CA LEU A 714 34.93 -19.91 -4.77
C LEU A 714 35.10 -18.88 -3.64
N PRO A 715 34.64 -17.62 -3.77
CA PRO A 715 34.77 -16.64 -2.70
C PRO A 715 34.07 -17.08 -1.41
N TYR A 716 32.96 -17.81 -1.55
CA TYR A 716 32.19 -18.35 -0.44
C TYR A 716 32.94 -19.49 0.28
N LEU A 717 33.69 -20.32 -0.45
CA LEU A 717 34.53 -21.38 0.11
C LEU A 717 35.81 -20.81 0.75
N GLU A 718 36.39 -19.78 0.14
CA GLU A 718 37.58 -19.08 0.65
C GLU A 718 37.30 -18.39 1.99
N GLU A 719 36.14 -17.76 2.15
CA GLU A 719 35.71 -17.15 3.43
C GLU A 719 35.63 -18.18 4.57
N LYS A 720 35.46 -19.46 4.25
CA LYS A 720 35.34 -20.56 5.22
C LYS A 720 36.63 -21.38 5.39
N ASP A 721 37.71 -21.04 4.69
CA ASP A 721 38.92 -21.86 4.60
C ASP A 721 38.62 -23.34 4.21
N SER A 722 37.66 -23.54 3.30
CA SER A 722 37.21 -24.89 2.94
C SER A 722 38.24 -25.65 2.09
N GLU A 723 38.51 -26.91 2.45
CA GLU A 723 39.40 -27.80 1.69
C GLU A 723 38.93 -28.08 0.25
N LEU A 724 37.67 -27.74 -0.08
CA LEU A 724 37.09 -27.88 -1.42
C LEU A 724 37.53 -26.76 -2.38
N ALA A 725 37.95 -25.60 -1.87
CA ALA A 725 38.32 -24.44 -2.70
C ALA A 725 39.37 -24.75 -3.78
N PRO A 726 40.54 -25.37 -3.47
CA PRO A 726 41.55 -25.67 -4.49
C PRO A 726 41.06 -26.70 -5.53
N GLU A 727 40.33 -27.74 -5.09
CA GLU A 727 39.76 -28.77 -5.97
C GLU A 727 38.76 -28.16 -6.96
N LEU A 728 37.89 -27.26 -6.46
CA LEU A 728 36.88 -26.58 -7.26
C LEU A 728 37.53 -25.60 -8.25
N GLN A 729 38.60 -24.91 -7.84
CA GLN A 729 39.33 -23.96 -8.69
C GLN A 729 40.00 -24.64 -9.88
N GLU A 730 40.54 -25.84 -9.71
CA GLU A 730 41.23 -26.56 -10.79
C GLU A 730 40.28 -27.36 -11.68
N LEU A 731 39.31 -28.08 -11.09
CA LEU A 731 38.60 -29.15 -11.80
C LEU A 731 37.16 -28.80 -12.18
N PHE A 732 36.53 -27.80 -11.56
CA PHE A 732 35.12 -27.52 -11.80
C PHE A 732 34.87 -26.79 -13.14
N PRO A 733 33.84 -27.18 -13.93
CA PRO A 733 33.55 -26.56 -15.22
C PRO A 733 33.10 -25.09 -15.12
N HIS A 734 33.72 -24.20 -15.90
CA HIS A 734 33.36 -22.78 -15.94
C HIS A 734 32.00 -22.51 -16.61
N GLN A 735 31.57 -23.42 -17.49
CA GLN A 735 30.36 -23.30 -18.31
C GLN A 735 29.07 -23.46 -17.50
N ILE A 736 29.15 -23.98 -16.28
CA ILE A 736 27.99 -24.10 -15.38
C ILE A 736 27.74 -22.73 -14.75
N SER A 737 26.67 -22.07 -15.16
CA SER A 737 26.22 -20.81 -14.54
C SER A 737 25.35 -21.01 -13.29
N LEU A 738 25.17 -19.96 -12.51
CA LEU A 738 24.29 -19.92 -11.34
C LEU A 738 22.84 -20.28 -11.68
N SER A 739 22.38 -20.01 -12.90
CA SER A 739 21.05 -20.42 -13.37
C SER A 739 20.83 -21.93 -13.27
N HIS A 740 21.90 -22.73 -13.27
CA HIS A 740 21.87 -24.19 -13.17
C HIS A 740 22.13 -24.72 -11.76
N ALA A 741 22.29 -23.86 -10.74
CA ALA A 741 22.76 -24.27 -9.40
C ALA A 741 21.93 -25.41 -8.78
N THR A 742 20.60 -25.31 -8.86
CA THR A 742 19.72 -26.35 -8.32
C THR A 742 19.77 -27.66 -9.12
N ALA A 743 19.94 -27.59 -10.45
CA ALA A 743 20.09 -28.75 -11.31
C ALA A 743 21.44 -29.46 -11.09
N THR A 744 22.52 -28.70 -10.92
CA THR A 744 23.86 -29.19 -10.54
C THR A 744 23.81 -29.94 -9.22
N TRP A 745 23.16 -29.37 -8.20
CA TRP A 745 23.01 -30.03 -6.90
C TRP A 745 22.20 -31.34 -7.01
N LYS A 746 21.07 -31.31 -7.73
CA LYS A 746 20.23 -32.50 -7.96
C LYS A 746 20.99 -33.61 -8.69
N ALA A 747 21.80 -33.26 -9.70
CA ALA A 747 22.62 -34.21 -10.44
C ALA A 747 23.69 -34.86 -9.53
N ALA A 748 24.41 -34.05 -8.75
CA ALA A 748 25.41 -34.54 -7.80
C ALA A 748 24.79 -35.45 -6.71
N ALA A 749 23.60 -35.11 -6.21
CA ALA A 749 22.89 -35.92 -5.21
C ALA A 749 22.43 -37.27 -5.78
N ARG A 750 21.99 -37.32 -7.04
CA ARG A 750 21.68 -38.57 -7.74
C ARG A 750 22.94 -39.42 -7.96
N PHE A 751 24.02 -38.80 -8.43
CA PHE A 751 25.31 -39.49 -8.62
C PHE A 751 25.85 -40.11 -7.33
N LYS A 752 25.80 -39.38 -6.20
CA LYS A 752 26.15 -39.90 -4.87
C LYS A 752 25.33 -41.13 -4.49
N ARG A 753 24.04 -41.14 -4.84
CA ARG A 753 23.13 -42.26 -4.57
C ARG A 753 23.49 -43.48 -5.41
N GLU A 754 23.68 -43.30 -6.71
CA GLU A 754 24.05 -44.36 -7.65
C GLU A 754 25.40 -45.02 -7.32
N ARG A 755 26.29 -44.32 -6.60
CA ARG A 755 27.59 -44.87 -6.13
C ARG A 755 27.49 -45.60 -4.78
N ARG A 756 26.42 -45.40 -4.02
CA ARG A 756 26.17 -46.03 -2.71
C ARG A 756 25.24 -47.25 -2.79
N GLU A 757 24.34 -47.25 -3.78
CA GLU A 757 23.58 -48.43 -4.22
C GLU A 757 24.47 -49.33 -5.09
#